data_AF-A0A3M2AL98-F1
#
_entry.id   AF-A0A3M2AL98-F1
#
_cell.length_a   1.000
_cell.length_b   1.000
_cell.length_c   1.000
_cell.angle_alpha   90.00
_cell.angle_beta   90.00
_cell.angle_gamma   90.00
#
_symmetry.space_group_name_H-M   'P 1'
#
loop_
_entity.id
_entity.type
_entity.pdbx_description
1 polymer ?
#
loop_
_entity_poly.entity_id
_entity_poly.type
_entity_poly.pdbx_seq_one_letter_code
_entity_poly.pdbx_strand_id
1 'polypeptide(L)'
;MLVLPSLLLALAPQGGPNVPLRLHTDPNFPSGLNFGDATGVSFGDFDADGWTDVFVFSGGALWRNEKGTTFSFAWDANTILTQPASRYGASFGDYNNDGLPDIATEPREGYADSCFHLLRSLPAVPSFLDVAGFPGILDQQPCNADSETISWADVDGDGDLDLFLPIYPPAVGSIDNKFLHNLGPTGPYGEYRFSEQAAAAGLLVPAGNARPEGSWFFDSDRDGDLDLYANGGLYRNISAFDAPLFESLPPGSSGIRKRTIVDEGVFFTDFDRDGDDDLLISYTGVQGIRIWEARGDGSYQDTPTTLIENYQAGAGFGLSAADWDLDGDVDFQAQDTYRRNMLVETGVAEFKLQSHTIDPNHTSSATVAWGDWDHDGDPDAVLGNGARGGWLYDNTTYDAATPPEARRHLRVRVVRDAPGVPRGLETEYGAAVEVRVLGEENGPRRRQLLSSAAGYLTQNEYALTFALPPDPDPADPRHDVRFDLVVDFPGLPDQGWRRVDKFVNPALGGIDLAALGADREITVSRSGFVRLHGAVLPPAPTAAPALVTTGGGLAVPTAAAALPDPLPAADPWWFGGVEIDTTTATGPLAVRELIVDGVLGDPVPTPLGPANLLVWDVTVPGSPVLVEHGALARATGANNRRVHLPVDIPLAAGRRYRIVARLAEHRASPLSGPLAQGAFTTTGGLLFHDPNPATGAGVEAAALDPGRVWLAARIDPAPVRDWVDLGNAVAGAGGAPRLRLSGGGRPGDLVTLELSNAAANAEVKIVIGSSVRCAPAAGGFLVPQRQRVVGHRRTGAGGRLVLQGRWPAGHPRGVPLLVQAVVADPTAPQGVAASNAVARLGE
;
A
#
# COMPACT_ATOMS: atom_id res chain seq x y z
N MET A 1 18.27 -20.58 40.93
CA MET A 1 18.91 -21.47 39.94
C MET A 1 18.24 -21.14 38.61
N LEU A 2 18.77 -20.11 37.94
CA LEU A 2 18.28 -19.61 36.64
C LEU A 2 18.98 -20.40 35.53
N VAL A 3 18.24 -20.76 34.49
CA VAL A 3 18.80 -21.16 33.20
C VAL A 3 18.04 -20.41 32.11
N LEU A 4 18.75 -19.47 31.46
CA LEU A 4 18.39 -18.86 30.18
C LEU A 4 18.50 -19.90 29.05
N PRO A 5 17.74 -19.75 27.96
CA PRO A 5 18.27 -19.98 26.64
C PRO A 5 18.24 -18.65 25.88
N SER A 6 19.39 -17.98 25.88
CA SER A 6 19.77 -17.01 24.85
C SER A 6 20.90 -17.66 24.05
N LEU A 7 20.97 -17.34 22.76
CA LEU A 7 22.00 -17.72 21.78
C LEU A 7 21.99 -19.19 21.33
N LEU A 8 21.17 -19.46 20.32
CA LEU A 8 21.70 -20.04 19.09
C LEU A 8 21.49 -19.03 17.97
N LEU A 9 22.35 -18.00 17.93
CA LEU A 9 22.72 -17.43 16.64
C LEU A 9 23.50 -18.55 15.95
N ALA A 10 22.88 -19.22 15.00
CA ALA A 10 23.62 -20.06 14.07
C ALA A 10 24.55 -19.12 13.28
N LEU A 11 25.83 -19.11 13.64
CA LEU A 11 26.89 -18.77 12.70
C LEU A 11 26.83 -19.83 11.59
N ALA A 12 25.94 -19.62 10.62
CA ALA A 12 26.07 -20.26 9.33
C ALA A 12 27.44 -19.88 8.75
N PRO A 13 28.13 -20.81 8.08
CA PRO A 13 29.41 -20.50 7.46
C PRO A 13 29.21 -19.35 6.47
N GLN A 14 30.05 -18.32 6.57
CA GLN A 14 30.25 -17.31 5.52
C GLN A 14 30.67 -18.04 4.23
N GLY A 15 29.71 -18.33 3.35
CA GLY A 15 29.91 -19.25 2.25
C GLY A 15 28.96 -18.97 1.10
N GLY A 16 29.35 -18.06 0.21
CA GLY A 16 28.61 -17.66 -1.00
C GLY A 16 28.33 -16.16 -1.04
N PRO A 17 28.03 -15.57 -2.22
CA PRO A 17 27.42 -14.25 -2.30
C PRO A 17 26.08 -14.23 -1.55
N ASN A 18 25.73 -13.09 -0.96
CA ASN A 18 24.49 -12.91 -0.19
C ASN A 18 23.34 -12.39 -1.06
N VAL A 19 23.65 -11.75 -2.19
CA VAL A 19 22.66 -11.32 -3.17
C VAL A 19 22.27 -12.52 -4.05
N PRO A 20 21.00 -12.97 -4.04
CA PRO A 20 20.53 -14.20 -4.69
C PRO A 20 20.26 -14.01 -6.19
N LEU A 21 21.00 -13.14 -6.88
CA LEU A 21 20.78 -12.87 -8.31
C LEU A 21 21.71 -13.68 -9.20
N ARG A 22 21.14 -14.30 -10.24
CA ARG A 22 21.86 -15.03 -11.29
C ARG A 22 21.44 -14.54 -12.67
N LEU A 23 22.42 -14.37 -13.57
CA LEU A 23 22.15 -13.99 -14.96
C LEU A 23 21.16 -14.98 -15.59
N HIS A 24 20.03 -14.46 -16.09
CA HIS A 24 19.01 -15.27 -16.73
C HIS A 24 19.56 -15.92 -18.01
N THR A 25 19.33 -17.22 -18.19
CA THR A 25 19.69 -17.93 -19.42
C THR A 25 18.62 -18.94 -19.78
N ASP A 26 18.27 -18.99 -21.07
CA ASP A 26 17.34 -19.97 -21.62
C ASP A 26 17.86 -20.50 -22.99
N PRO A 27 17.15 -21.42 -23.67
CA PRO A 27 17.57 -21.91 -24.99
C PRO A 27 17.70 -20.86 -26.10
N ASN A 28 16.98 -19.73 -26.01
CA ASN A 28 17.05 -18.59 -26.93
C ASN A 28 18.21 -17.65 -26.56
N PHE A 29 18.54 -17.55 -25.27
CA PHE A 29 19.54 -16.65 -24.70
C PHE A 29 20.57 -17.42 -23.84
N PRO A 30 21.37 -18.33 -24.43
CA PRO A 30 22.28 -19.21 -23.67
C PRO A 30 23.45 -18.47 -23.00
N SER A 31 23.67 -17.20 -23.34
CA SER A 31 24.74 -16.35 -22.79
C SER A 31 24.22 -15.17 -21.95
N GLY A 32 22.93 -15.16 -21.62
CA GLY A 32 22.28 -14.02 -20.98
C GLY A 32 21.26 -13.35 -21.90
N LEU A 33 20.09 -13.00 -21.37
CA LEU A 33 19.13 -12.13 -22.03
C LEU A 33 19.58 -10.67 -21.88
N ASN A 34 19.85 -10.02 -23.01
CA ASN A 34 20.24 -8.61 -23.10
C ASN A 34 19.20 -7.83 -23.89
N PHE A 35 18.61 -6.82 -23.25
CA PHE A 35 17.55 -5.99 -23.81
C PHE A 35 18.04 -4.84 -24.71
N GLY A 36 19.36 -4.68 -24.88
CA GLY A 36 19.99 -3.58 -25.62
C GLY A 36 20.32 -2.38 -24.71
N ASP A 37 20.75 -1.26 -25.30
CA ASP A 37 21.18 -0.06 -24.57
C ASP A 37 20.11 0.42 -23.57
N ALA A 38 20.47 0.51 -22.28
CA ALA A 38 19.53 0.63 -21.18
C ALA A 38 20.03 1.60 -20.10
N THR A 39 19.78 2.91 -20.22
CA THR A 39 20.08 3.87 -19.14
C THR A 39 19.01 3.87 -18.06
N GLY A 40 17.74 3.69 -18.44
CA GLY A 40 16.61 3.44 -17.55
C GLY A 40 15.78 2.27 -18.08
N VAL A 41 15.10 1.59 -17.17
CA VAL A 41 14.31 0.38 -17.43
C VAL A 41 13.00 0.49 -16.67
N SER A 42 11.91 0.14 -17.34
CA SER A 42 10.57 0.24 -16.76
C SER A 42 9.82 -1.07 -16.98
N PHE A 43 9.29 -1.62 -15.90
CA PHE A 43 8.33 -2.71 -15.93
C PHE A 43 6.91 -2.17 -16.17
N GLY A 44 6.15 -2.84 -17.03
CA GLY A 44 4.73 -2.53 -17.28
C GLY A 44 4.07 -3.58 -18.16
N ASP A 45 2.80 -3.91 -17.91
CA ASP A 45 2.00 -4.90 -18.67
C ASP A 45 1.31 -4.21 -19.85
N PHE A 46 2.04 -3.99 -20.96
CA PHE A 46 1.60 -3.09 -22.03
C PHE A 46 0.39 -3.64 -22.82
N ASP A 47 0.17 -4.95 -22.80
CA ASP A 47 -0.94 -5.60 -23.51
C ASP A 47 -2.00 -6.21 -22.59
N ALA A 48 -1.92 -5.89 -21.29
CA ALA A 48 -2.87 -6.26 -20.25
C ALA A 48 -3.12 -7.78 -20.14
N ASP A 49 -2.11 -8.59 -20.46
CA ASP A 49 -2.21 -10.05 -20.38
C ASP A 49 -1.94 -10.61 -18.98
N GLY A 50 -1.53 -9.74 -18.06
CA GLY A 50 -1.28 -10.01 -16.65
C GLY A 50 0.17 -10.36 -16.33
N TRP A 51 1.08 -10.24 -17.29
CA TRP A 51 2.51 -10.45 -17.11
C TRP A 51 3.26 -9.16 -17.36
N THR A 52 4.20 -8.81 -16.47
CA THR A 52 4.94 -7.56 -16.65
C THR A 52 5.93 -7.68 -17.81
N ASP A 53 5.90 -6.70 -18.71
CA ASP A 53 6.83 -6.55 -19.82
C ASP A 53 7.94 -5.56 -19.44
N VAL A 54 8.94 -5.43 -20.33
CA VAL A 54 10.10 -4.56 -20.10
C VAL A 54 10.24 -3.56 -21.25
N PHE A 55 10.24 -2.27 -20.90
CA PHE A 55 10.63 -1.20 -21.81
C PHE A 55 12.04 -0.69 -21.48
N VAL A 56 12.92 -0.73 -22.48
CA VAL A 56 14.28 -0.24 -22.38
C VAL A 56 14.44 1.00 -23.23
N PHE A 57 14.43 2.14 -22.54
CA PHE A 57 14.13 3.41 -23.18
C PHE A 57 15.27 3.95 -24.04
N SER A 58 16.54 3.80 -23.64
CA SER A 58 17.68 4.28 -24.44
C SER A 58 17.77 3.58 -25.81
N GLY A 59 17.44 2.29 -25.87
CA GLY A 59 17.30 1.54 -27.12
C GLY A 59 15.95 1.73 -27.81
N GLY A 60 14.95 2.26 -27.12
CA GLY A 60 13.56 2.35 -27.58
C GLY A 60 12.89 0.99 -27.74
N ALA A 61 13.40 -0.05 -27.09
CA ALA A 61 12.96 -1.43 -27.30
C ALA A 61 11.93 -1.85 -26.24
N LEU A 62 10.78 -2.34 -26.70
CA LEU A 62 9.78 -3.00 -25.88
C LEU A 62 9.92 -4.52 -26.03
N TRP A 63 9.98 -5.23 -24.91
CA TRP A 63 10.12 -6.68 -24.84
C TRP A 63 8.93 -7.27 -24.11
N ARG A 64 8.21 -8.17 -24.79
CA ARG A 64 7.06 -8.87 -24.24
C ARG A 64 7.51 -10.06 -23.41
N ASN A 65 6.93 -10.21 -22.23
CA ASN A 65 7.06 -11.39 -21.41
C ASN A 65 6.20 -12.54 -21.97
N GLU A 66 6.83 -13.67 -22.28
CA GLU A 66 6.14 -14.88 -22.74
C GLU A 66 5.69 -15.74 -21.56
N LYS A 67 4.95 -15.10 -20.64
CA LYS A 67 4.29 -15.72 -19.48
C LYS A 67 5.24 -16.46 -18.55
N GLY A 68 6.33 -15.80 -18.17
CA GLY A 68 7.34 -16.31 -17.26
C GLY A 68 8.26 -17.37 -17.87
N THR A 69 8.30 -17.51 -19.19
CA THR A 69 9.15 -18.53 -19.84
C THR A 69 10.36 -17.95 -20.57
N THR A 70 10.23 -16.76 -21.13
CA THR A 70 11.27 -16.02 -21.87
C THR A 70 10.74 -14.62 -22.19
N PHE A 71 11.54 -13.79 -22.86
CA PHE A 71 11.09 -12.54 -23.47
C PHE A 71 11.21 -12.60 -25.00
N SER A 72 10.28 -11.95 -25.69
CA SER A 72 10.34 -11.71 -27.14
C SER A 72 10.38 -10.22 -27.44
N PHE A 73 11.16 -9.83 -28.45
CA PHE A 73 11.15 -8.44 -28.91
C PHE A 73 9.76 -8.10 -29.48
N ALA A 74 9.11 -7.10 -28.91
CA ALA A 74 7.74 -6.71 -29.27
C ALA A 74 7.72 -5.53 -30.24
N TRP A 75 8.48 -4.46 -29.95
CA TRP A 75 8.40 -3.22 -30.73
C TRP A 75 9.62 -2.29 -30.54
N ASP A 76 9.86 -1.43 -31.55
CA ASP A 76 10.91 -0.40 -31.57
C ASP A 76 10.28 0.99 -31.71
N ALA A 77 10.47 1.84 -30.69
CA ALA A 77 9.98 3.20 -30.63
C ALA A 77 10.55 4.11 -31.72
N ASN A 78 11.72 3.78 -32.24
CA ASN A 78 12.35 4.53 -33.33
C ASN A 78 11.65 4.33 -34.68
N THR A 79 10.65 3.45 -34.76
CA THR A 79 9.80 3.29 -35.95
C THR A 79 8.84 4.47 -36.17
N ILE A 80 8.48 5.18 -35.10
CA ILE A 80 7.59 6.36 -35.16
C ILE A 80 8.29 7.65 -34.72
N LEU A 81 9.33 7.55 -33.88
CA LEU A 81 10.11 8.68 -33.41
C LEU A 81 11.21 8.99 -34.41
N THR A 82 11.19 10.21 -34.96
CA THR A 82 11.85 10.54 -36.24
C THR A 82 13.37 10.43 -36.25
N GLN A 83 14.01 10.35 -35.08
CA GLN A 83 15.42 9.99 -34.87
C GLN A 83 15.54 9.20 -33.54
N PRO A 84 16.57 8.36 -33.36
CA PRO A 84 16.83 7.77 -32.05
C PRO A 84 17.12 8.90 -31.07
N ALA A 85 16.14 9.27 -30.27
CA ALA A 85 16.37 10.23 -29.21
C ALA A 85 17.25 9.54 -28.16
N SER A 86 18.22 10.26 -27.59
CA SER A 86 18.92 9.76 -26.42
C SER A 86 18.09 10.08 -25.19
N ARG A 87 17.90 9.06 -24.36
CA ARG A 87 16.68 8.85 -23.60
C ARG A 87 17.04 8.14 -22.31
N TYR A 88 16.83 8.77 -21.16
CA TYR A 88 17.26 8.24 -19.86
C TYR A 88 16.09 7.58 -19.12
N GLY A 89 15.01 8.30 -18.83
CA GLY A 89 13.84 7.78 -18.11
C GLY A 89 12.55 7.68 -18.93
N ALA A 90 11.81 6.59 -18.70
CA ALA A 90 10.45 6.40 -19.20
C ALA A 90 9.57 5.82 -18.10
N SER A 91 8.27 6.03 -18.18
CA SER A 91 7.32 5.43 -17.24
C SER A 91 6.03 5.07 -17.97
N PHE A 92 5.53 3.88 -17.66
CA PHE A 92 4.22 3.42 -18.06
C PHE A 92 3.14 4.06 -17.18
N GLY A 93 2.03 4.43 -17.79
CA GLY A 93 0.82 4.93 -17.14
C GLY A 93 -0.31 4.99 -18.16
N ASP A 94 -1.50 4.53 -17.79
CA ASP A 94 -2.67 4.60 -18.67
C ASP A 94 -3.39 5.94 -18.46
N TYR A 95 -3.14 6.91 -19.35
CA TYR A 95 -3.61 8.27 -19.13
C TYR A 95 -5.05 8.50 -19.59
N ASN A 96 -5.58 7.61 -20.42
CA ASN A 96 -6.88 7.80 -21.08
C ASN A 96 -7.95 6.78 -20.64
N ASN A 97 -7.64 5.97 -19.63
CA ASN A 97 -8.53 4.96 -19.06
C ASN A 97 -9.04 3.95 -20.11
N ASP A 98 -8.24 3.58 -21.13
CA ASP A 98 -8.70 2.76 -22.27
C ASP A 98 -8.43 1.24 -22.21
N GLY A 99 -7.44 0.79 -21.47
CA GLY A 99 -7.16 -0.62 -21.25
C GLY A 99 -5.70 -0.95 -21.06
N LEU A 100 -4.83 -0.05 -21.53
CA LEU A 100 -3.54 -0.39 -22.06
C LEU A 100 -2.53 0.67 -21.60
N PRO A 101 -1.61 0.34 -20.67
CA PRO A 101 -0.60 1.28 -20.22
C PRO A 101 0.11 1.97 -21.39
N ASP A 102 0.10 3.30 -21.38
CA ASP A 102 0.82 4.14 -22.34
C ASP A 102 2.24 4.41 -21.83
N ILE A 103 3.14 4.88 -22.69
CA ILE A 103 4.54 5.14 -22.31
C ILE A 103 4.83 6.64 -22.43
N ALA A 104 5.15 7.29 -21.32
CA ALA A 104 5.72 8.63 -21.31
C ALA A 104 7.26 8.57 -21.34
N THR A 105 7.85 9.54 -22.03
CA THR A 105 9.30 9.60 -22.25
C THR A 105 9.83 11.01 -22.02
N GLU A 106 10.95 11.14 -21.33
CA GLU A 106 11.50 12.46 -21.00
C GLU A 106 11.96 13.26 -22.26
N PRO A 107 11.94 14.61 -22.22
CA PRO A 107 12.76 15.44 -23.11
C PRO A 107 14.24 15.40 -22.71
N ARG A 108 15.14 15.55 -23.69
CA ARG A 108 16.60 15.61 -23.47
C ARG A 108 17.28 16.62 -24.40
N GLU A 109 18.01 17.59 -23.85
CA GLU A 109 18.72 18.58 -24.67
C GLU A 109 19.93 17.95 -25.41
N GLY A 110 20.29 18.51 -26.57
CA GLY A 110 21.53 18.17 -27.28
C GLY A 110 21.40 17.05 -28.32
N TYR A 111 20.21 16.48 -28.48
CA TYR A 111 19.90 15.46 -29.46
C TYR A 111 18.98 15.97 -30.58
N ALA A 112 18.87 15.21 -31.65
CA ALA A 112 18.13 15.62 -32.84
C ALA A 112 16.60 15.57 -32.63
N ASP A 113 16.15 14.68 -31.76
CA ASP A 113 14.84 14.73 -31.12
C ASP A 113 15.07 14.97 -29.63
N SER A 114 14.58 16.09 -29.13
CA SER A 114 14.83 16.61 -27.78
C SER A 114 13.53 16.85 -27.00
N CYS A 115 12.43 16.29 -27.51
CA CYS A 115 11.09 16.51 -27.01
C CYS A 115 10.61 15.36 -26.11
N PHE A 116 9.68 15.69 -25.23
CA PHE A 116 8.84 14.74 -24.53
C PHE A 116 7.94 14.01 -25.53
N HIS A 117 7.71 12.71 -25.32
CA HIS A 117 6.73 11.94 -26.08
C HIS A 117 5.78 11.20 -25.14
N LEU A 118 4.56 11.01 -25.62
CA LEU A 118 3.52 10.22 -24.98
C LEU A 118 3.03 9.21 -26.01
N LEU A 119 3.46 7.97 -25.84
CA LEU A 119 3.23 6.88 -26.78
C LEU A 119 1.98 6.13 -26.35
N ARG A 120 0.86 6.47 -26.98
CA ARG A 120 -0.42 5.84 -26.70
C ARG A 120 -0.43 4.39 -27.21
N SER A 121 -0.75 3.44 -26.35
CA SER A 121 -0.94 2.04 -26.69
C SER A 121 -2.22 1.82 -27.51
N LEU A 122 -2.18 0.94 -28.51
CA LEU A 122 -3.33 0.63 -29.36
C LEU A 122 -3.76 -0.85 -29.23
N PRO A 123 -5.07 -1.18 -29.27
CA PRO A 123 -5.58 -2.53 -29.00
C PRO A 123 -5.19 -3.68 -29.95
N ALA A 124 -4.41 -3.45 -31.01
CA ALA A 124 -4.14 -4.46 -32.03
C ALA A 124 -2.67 -4.50 -32.48
N VAL A 125 -1.92 -5.52 -32.00
CA VAL A 125 -0.48 -5.83 -32.27
C VAL A 125 0.41 -4.67 -31.79
N PRO A 126 1.60 -4.86 -31.18
CA PRO A 126 2.26 -3.74 -30.51
C PRO A 126 2.49 -2.58 -31.50
N SER A 127 1.70 -1.53 -31.31
CA SER A 127 1.60 -0.36 -32.16
C SER A 127 1.22 0.80 -31.27
N PHE A 128 1.96 1.88 -31.45
CA PHE A 128 1.86 3.07 -30.63
C PHE A 128 1.60 4.28 -31.51
N LEU A 129 0.90 5.26 -30.95
CA LEU A 129 0.75 6.58 -31.53
C LEU A 129 1.43 7.60 -30.61
N ASP A 130 2.45 8.29 -31.08
CA ASP A 130 2.98 9.45 -30.35
C ASP A 130 1.96 10.59 -30.41
N VAL A 131 1.34 10.90 -29.27
CA VAL A 131 0.31 11.92 -29.17
C VAL A 131 0.83 13.28 -28.70
N ALA A 132 2.08 13.37 -28.25
CA ALA A 132 2.62 14.58 -27.62
C ALA A 132 2.71 15.78 -28.59
N GLY A 133 2.91 15.51 -29.88
CA GLY A 133 3.00 16.54 -30.91
C GLY A 133 1.66 17.15 -31.37
N PHE A 134 0.52 16.69 -30.85
CA PHE A 134 -0.80 17.19 -31.26
C PHE A 134 -1.32 18.26 -30.28
N PRO A 135 -1.43 19.54 -30.68
CA PRO A 135 -1.89 20.62 -29.80
C PRO A 135 -3.31 20.48 -29.26
N GLY A 136 -4.11 19.59 -29.85
CA GLY A 136 -5.45 19.26 -29.36
C GLY A 136 -5.46 18.25 -28.21
N ILE A 137 -4.35 17.54 -28.01
CA ILE A 137 -4.12 16.57 -26.93
C ILE A 137 -3.17 17.16 -25.89
N LEU A 138 -2.03 17.71 -26.29
CA LEU A 138 -1.08 18.37 -25.39
C LEU A 138 -0.86 19.80 -25.86
N ASP A 139 -1.28 20.78 -25.05
CA ASP A 139 -1.21 22.20 -25.46
C ASP A 139 0.23 22.71 -25.62
N GLN A 140 1.17 22.15 -24.87
CA GLN A 140 2.59 22.46 -24.93
C GLN A 140 3.43 21.20 -24.75
N GLN A 141 4.05 20.73 -25.84
CA GLN A 141 5.07 19.67 -25.78
C GLN A 141 6.38 20.23 -25.18
N PRO A 142 6.86 19.71 -24.04
CA PRO A 142 8.18 20.08 -23.52
C PRO A 142 9.29 19.62 -24.47
N CYS A 143 10.21 20.51 -24.83
CA CYS A 143 11.35 20.21 -25.70
C CYS A 143 12.60 20.99 -25.29
N ASN A 144 13.78 20.50 -25.68
CA ASN A 144 15.08 21.12 -25.37
C ASN A 144 15.27 21.35 -23.87
N ALA A 145 14.98 20.32 -23.09
CA ALA A 145 15.06 20.34 -21.65
C ALA A 145 15.65 19.02 -21.18
N ASP A 146 16.28 19.02 -20.02
CA ASP A 146 16.71 17.80 -19.34
C ASP A 146 15.72 17.48 -18.22
N SER A 147 15.10 16.31 -18.33
CA SER A 147 14.30 15.64 -17.31
C SER A 147 14.90 14.25 -17.08
N GLU A 148 14.49 13.59 -15.98
CA GLU A 148 14.99 12.26 -15.61
C GLU A 148 13.86 11.31 -15.16
N THR A 149 13.38 11.40 -13.93
CA THR A 149 12.32 10.49 -13.42
C THR A 149 10.92 11.01 -13.76
N ILE A 150 10.11 10.23 -14.46
CA ILE A 150 8.71 10.60 -14.76
C ILE A 150 7.80 10.04 -13.67
N SER A 151 6.82 10.81 -13.20
CA SER A 151 5.86 10.36 -12.19
C SER A 151 4.42 10.63 -12.60
N TRP A 152 3.56 9.63 -12.42
CA TRP A 152 2.13 9.63 -12.68
C TRP A 152 1.36 9.57 -11.36
N ALA A 153 0.30 10.36 -11.23
CA ALA A 153 -0.61 10.30 -10.08
C ALA A 153 -1.94 11.01 -10.41
N ASP A 154 -3.03 10.58 -9.78
CA ASP A 154 -4.30 11.33 -9.71
C ASP A 154 -4.20 12.29 -8.49
N VAL A 155 -3.75 13.53 -8.72
CA VAL A 155 -3.38 14.44 -7.61
C VAL A 155 -4.53 15.33 -7.14
N ASP A 156 -5.60 15.44 -7.92
CA ASP A 156 -6.76 16.26 -7.63
C ASP A 156 -8.08 15.47 -7.60
N GLY A 157 -7.99 14.15 -7.60
CA GLY A 157 -9.10 13.24 -7.31
C GLY A 157 -10.17 13.19 -8.38
N ASP A 158 -9.89 13.65 -9.61
CA ASP A 158 -10.81 13.57 -10.75
C ASP A 158 -10.83 12.16 -11.38
N GLY A 159 -9.79 11.37 -11.10
CA GLY A 159 -9.64 9.99 -11.55
C GLY A 159 -8.84 9.78 -12.81
N ASP A 160 -8.26 10.85 -13.36
CA ASP A 160 -7.39 10.82 -14.51
C ASP A 160 -5.93 10.99 -14.04
N LEU A 161 -4.99 10.24 -14.64
CA LEU A 161 -3.59 10.35 -14.23
C LEU A 161 -2.97 11.64 -14.79
N ASP A 162 -2.49 12.48 -13.88
CA ASP A 162 -1.60 13.60 -14.16
C ASP A 162 -0.15 13.14 -14.27
N LEU A 163 0.67 13.98 -14.91
CA LEU A 163 2.08 13.69 -15.10
C LEU A 163 2.96 14.83 -14.63
N PHE A 164 3.93 14.51 -13.78
CA PHE A 164 5.00 15.41 -13.37
C PHE A 164 6.33 15.07 -14.07
N LEU A 165 6.98 16.10 -14.61
CA LEU A 165 8.33 16.05 -15.17
C LEU A 165 9.26 16.94 -14.31
N PRO A 166 10.13 16.35 -13.49
CA PRO A 166 11.25 17.07 -12.91
C PRO A 166 12.16 17.57 -14.04
N ILE A 167 12.24 18.89 -14.23
CA ILE A 167 13.11 19.49 -15.24
C ILE A 167 14.10 20.42 -14.56
N TYR A 168 15.31 20.45 -15.11
CA TYR A 168 16.38 21.31 -14.62
C TYR A 168 15.92 22.79 -14.53
N PRO A 169 16.32 23.52 -13.48
CA PRO A 169 15.83 24.87 -13.25
C PRO A 169 16.34 25.88 -14.29
N PRO A 170 15.64 27.01 -14.49
CA PRO A 170 16.11 28.08 -15.38
C PRO A 170 17.50 28.64 -15.04
N ALA A 171 17.92 28.51 -13.78
CA ALA A 171 19.24 28.92 -13.31
C ALA A 171 20.42 28.22 -14.03
N VAL A 172 20.19 27.04 -14.62
CA VAL A 172 21.18 26.31 -15.43
C VAL A 172 20.89 26.37 -16.94
N GLY A 173 19.96 27.22 -17.37
CA GLY A 173 19.61 27.43 -18.78
C GLY A 173 18.49 26.55 -19.32
N SER A 174 17.79 25.79 -18.47
CA SER A 174 16.66 24.93 -18.83
C SER A 174 15.30 25.62 -18.63
N ILE A 175 14.18 24.89 -18.76
CA ILE A 175 12.81 25.45 -18.85
C ILE A 175 11.95 25.29 -17.59
N ASP A 176 12.53 24.85 -16.46
CA ASP A 176 11.82 24.57 -15.21
C ASP A 176 10.91 23.33 -15.30
N ASN A 177 10.47 22.81 -14.14
CA ASN A 177 9.55 21.68 -14.01
C ASN A 177 8.33 21.82 -14.95
N LYS A 178 7.78 20.68 -15.38
CA LYS A 178 6.50 20.64 -16.10
C LYS A 178 5.55 19.73 -15.36
N PHE A 179 4.29 20.13 -15.36
CA PHE A 179 3.19 19.37 -14.79
C PHE A 179 2.08 19.38 -15.81
N LEU A 180 1.77 18.21 -16.35
CA LEU A 180 0.74 18.02 -17.36
C LEU A 180 -0.52 17.57 -16.62
N HIS A 181 -1.43 18.52 -16.40
CA HIS A 181 -2.74 18.26 -15.81
C HIS A 181 -3.64 17.61 -16.88
N ASN A 182 -4.13 16.42 -16.61
CA ASN A 182 -5.03 15.66 -17.47
C ASN A 182 -6.47 16.15 -17.31
N LEU A 183 -6.96 16.94 -18.26
CA LEU A 183 -8.30 17.52 -18.26
C LEU A 183 -9.39 16.53 -18.69
N GLY A 184 -9.14 15.23 -18.55
CA GLY A 184 -10.00 14.16 -19.03
C GLY A 184 -10.35 14.23 -20.53
N PRO A 185 -11.46 13.59 -20.96
CA PRO A 185 -11.87 13.46 -22.37
C PRO A 185 -12.47 14.74 -22.97
N THR A 186 -11.78 15.87 -22.81
CA THR A 186 -12.19 17.21 -23.28
C THR A 186 -11.62 17.58 -24.65
N GLY A 187 -10.77 16.72 -25.22
CA GLY A 187 -10.13 16.89 -26.52
C GLY A 187 -11.05 16.57 -27.72
N PRO A 188 -10.55 16.80 -28.95
CA PRO A 188 -11.27 16.46 -30.17
C PRO A 188 -11.65 14.97 -30.20
N TYR A 189 -12.89 14.68 -30.60
CA TYR A 189 -13.43 13.32 -30.67
C TYR A 189 -13.53 12.58 -29.31
N GLY A 190 -13.43 13.29 -28.19
CA GLY A 190 -13.45 12.70 -26.85
C GLY A 190 -12.10 12.13 -26.41
N GLU A 191 -11.02 12.51 -27.10
CA GLU A 191 -9.66 12.22 -26.65
C GLU A 191 -9.36 12.95 -25.35
N TYR A 192 -8.49 12.34 -24.54
CA TYR A 192 -7.98 12.95 -23.33
C TYR A 192 -7.04 14.10 -23.67
N ARG A 193 -7.02 15.13 -22.83
CA ARG A 193 -6.24 16.34 -23.10
C ARG A 193 -5.43 16.76 -21.88
N PHE A 194 -4.14 16.97 -22.09
CA PHE A 194 -3.25 17.59 -21.14
C PHE A 194 -3.12 19.10 -21.33
N SER A 195 -2.93 19.78 -20.20
CA SER A 195 -2.50 21.18 -20.14
C SER A 195 -1.29 21.34 -19.23
N GLU A 196 -0.27 22.05 -19.68
CA GLU A 196 0.89 22.38 -18.86
C GLU A 196 0.53 23.43 -17.79
N GLN A 197 0.69 23.09 -16.51
CA GLN A 197 0.24 23.90 -15.39
C GLN A 197 1.24 24.02 -14.24
N ALA A 198 2.53 23.73 -14.41
CA ALA A 198 3.49 23.73 -13.30
C ALA A 198 3.52 25.06 -12.53
N ALA A 199 3.46 26.19 -13.23
CA ALA A 199 3.40 27.51 -12.60
C ALA A 199 2.10 27.77 -11.83
N ALA A 200 0.96 27.34 -12.39
CA ALA A 200 -0.35 27.54 -11.78
C ALA A 200 -0.56 26.63 -10.56
N ALA A 201 -0.05 25.40 -10.64
CA ALA A 201 -0.10 24.41 -9.59
C ALA A 201 0.97 24.62 -8.49
N GLY A 202 1.88 25.60 -8.61
CA GLY A 202 2.90 25.86 -7.59
C GLY A 202 4.09 24.88 -7.60
N LEU A 203 4.33 24.22 -8.73
CA LEU A 203 5.32 23.16 -8.92
C LEU A 203 6.61 23.60 -9.63
N LEU A 204 6.83 24.90 -9.81
CA LEU A 204 8.12 25.41 -10.30
C LEU A 204 9.22 25.19 -9.27
N VAL A 205 10.45 25.01 -9.73
CA VAL A 205 11.61 24.79 -8.87
C VAL A 205 11.83 25.99 -7.94
N PRO A 206 11.75 25.81 -6.61
CA PRO A 206 12.00 26.88 -5.66
C PRO A 206 13.41 27.44 -5.76
N ALA A 207 13.54 28.76 -5.54
CA ALA A 207 14.84 29.41 -5.58
C ALA A 207 15.84 28.78 -4.59
N GLY A 208 17.01 28.42 -5.11
CA GLY A 208 18.09 27.81 -4.33
C GLY A 208 18.00 26.29 -4.18
N ASN A 209 17.04 25.63 -4.83
CA ASN A 209 17.05 24.18 -4.98
C ASN A 209 17.99 23.76 -6.12
N ALA A 210 18.58 22.58 -6.00
CA ALA A 210 19.36 21.96 -7.06
C ALA A 210 18.46 21.46 -8.20
N ARG A 211 19.09 20.97 -9.27
CA ARG A 211 18.36 20.31 -10.36
C ARG A 211 17.76 18.97 -9.87
N PRO A 212 16.62 18.54 -10.44
CA PRO A 212 15.96 17.31 -10.03
C PRO A 212 16.39 16.09 -10.82
N GLU A 213 16.50 14.94 -10.15
CA GLU A 213 16.69 13.66 -10.84
C GLU A 213 15.79 12.56 -10.24
N GLY A 214 15.51 12.60 -8.94
CA GLY A 214 14.44 11.80 -8.30
C GLY A 214 13.12 12.55 -8.14
N SER A 215 11.99 11.86 -8.39
CA SER A 215 10.65 12.33 -8.04
C SER A 215 9.74 11.20 -7.58
N TRP A 216 8.80 11.51 -6.70
CA TRP A 216 7.86 10.51 -6.16
C TRP A 216 6.59 11.18 -5.60
N PHE A 217 5.42 10.68 -5.98
CA PHE A 217 4.12 11.04 -5.40
C PHE A 217 3.75 10.10 -4.25
N PHE A 218 3.43 10.64 -3.08
CA PHE A 218 3.14 9.88 -1.87
C PHE A 218 2.39 10.77 -0.87
N ASP A 219 1.71 10.19 0.10
CA ASP A 219 1.12 10.97 1.19
C ASP A 219 2.09 11.04 2.38
N SER A 220 2.65 12.23 2.64
CA SER A 220 3.68 12.42 3.67
C SER A 220 3.12 12.64 5.07
N ASP A 221 1.94 13.23 5.19
CA ASP A 221 1.35 13.65 6.47
C ASP A 221 0.10 12.83 6.87
N ARG A 222 -0.23 11.84 6.04
CA ARG A 222 -1.32 10.85 6.14
C ARG A 222 -2.71 11.48 6.12
N ASP A 223 -2.86 12.62 5.45
CA ASP A 223 -4.13 13.32 5.42
C ASP A 223 -5.11 12.81 4.35
N GLY A 224 -4.62 12.14 3.31
CA GLY A 224 -5.43 11.73 2.16
C GLY A 224 -4.74 11.84 0.85
N ASP A 225 -4.01 12.93 0.67
CA ASP A 225 -3.61 13.40 -0.64
C ASP A 225 -2.17 13.07 -0.98
N LEU A 226 -1.86 13.14 -2.27
CA LEU A 226 -0.54 12.81 -2.78
C LEU A 226 0.29 14.08 -2.85
N ASP A 227 1.19 14.23 -1.87
CA ASP A 227 2.32 15.14 -1.90
C ASP A 227 3.34 14.72 -2.97
N LEU A 228 4.29 15.60 -3.24
CA LEU A 228 5.37 15.36 -4.17
C LEU A 228 6.73 15.65 -3.52
N TYR A 229 7.65 14.69 -3.60
CA TYR A 229 9.08 14.99 -3.48
C TYR A 229 9.66 15.26 -4.87
N ALA A 230 10.36 16.38 -5.03
CA ALA A 230 11.20 16.68 -6.20
C ALA A 230 12.18 17.82 -5.89
N ASN A 231 13.26 17.93 -6.68
CA ASN A 231 14.23 19.04 -6.59
C ASN A 231 14.82 19.24 -5.18
N GLY A 232 15.15 18.17 -4.47
CA GLY A 232 15.67 18.27 -3.11
C GLY A 232 14.66 18.70 -2.04
N GLY A 233 13.35 18.75 -2.34
CA GLY A 233 12.33 19.29 -1.43
C GLY A 233 10.96 18.63 -1.55
N LEU A 234 10.04 19.03 -0.67
CA LEU A 234 8.66 18.57 -0.64
C LEU A 234 7.70 19.68 -1.08
N TYR A 235 6.70 19.27 -1.84
CA TYR A 235 5.55 20.07 -2.24
C TYR A 235 4.33 19.40 -1.62
N ARG A 236 3.71 20.10 -0.67
CA ARG A 236 2.50 19.63 -0.02
C ARG A 236 1.31 19.83 -0.95
N ASN A 237 0.49 18.82 -1.13
CA ASN A 237 -0.74 18.92 -1.89
C ASN A 237 -1.81 19.67 -1.09
N ILE A 238 -2.48 20.60 -1.75
CA ILE A 238 -3.60 21.39 -1.20
C ILE A 238 -4.70 21.53 -2.26
N SER A 239 -4.77 20.56 -3.17
CA SER A 239 -5.66 20.57 -4.34
C SER A 239 -7.13 20.54 -3.92
N ALA A 240 -7.97 21.08 -4.79
CA ALA A 240 -9.40 20.79 -4.77
C ALA A 240 -9.71 19.91 -6.00
N PHE A 241 -10.91 19.34 -6.04
CA PHE A 241 -11.37 18.53 -7.17
C PHE A 241 -11.15 19.23 -8.52
N ASP A 242 -10.44 18.58 -9.47
CA ASP A 242 -10.15 19.09 -10.83
C ASP A 242 -9.43 20.46 -10.80
N ALA A 243 -8.58 20.66 -9.77
CA ALA A 243 -7.90 21.92 -9.49
C ALA A 243 -6.58 21.67 -8.72
N PRO A 244 -5.52 21.22 -9.41
CA PRO A 244 -4.27 20.85 -8.79
C PRO A 244 -3.56 22.07 -8.24
N LEU A 245 -3.12 21.98 -6.98
CA LEU A 245 -2.41 23.05 -6.29
C LEU A 245 -1.49 22.48 -5.20
N PHE A 246 -0.25 22.96 -5.20
CA PHE A 246 0.78 22.56 -4.27
C PHE A 246 1.44 23.75 -3.58
N GLU A 247 1.91 23.52 -2.36
CA GLU A 247 2.74 24.45 -1.59
C GLU A 247 4.15 23.86 -1.38
N SER A 248 5.18 24.54 -1.86
CA SER A 248 6.57 24.13 -1.56
C SER A 248 6.93 24.38 -0.09
N LEU A 249 7.35 23.32 0.60
CA LEU A 249 7.74 23.39 2.00
C LEU A 249 9.21 23.82 2.16
N PRO A 250 9.51 24.84 2.99
CA PRO A 250 10.89 25.22 3.28
C PRO A 250 11.59 24.18 4.17
N PRO A 251 12.94 24.06 4.13
CA PRO A 251 13.70 23.07 4.92
C PRO A 251 13.45 23.09 6.43
N GLY A 252 13.09 24.26 6.98
CA GLY A 252 12.77 24.38 8.40
C GLY A 252 11.45 23.69 8.77
N SER A 253 10.52 23.59 7.83
CA SER A 253 9.20 22.98 8.02
C SER A 253 9.20 21.51 7.62
N SER A 254 9.75 21.17 6.44
CA SER A 254 9.84 19.77 5.99
C SER A 254 10.88 18.96 6.74
N GLY A 255 11.91 19.62 7.30
CA GLY A 255 13.02 18.97 7.98
C GLY A 255 14.02 18.28 7.05
N ILE A 256 13.69 18.08 5.78
CA ILE A 256 14.62 17.68 4.72
C ILE A 256 15.57 18.85 4.44
N ARG A 257 16.86 18.63 4.70
CA ARG A 257 17.93 19.62 4.48
C ARG A 257 18.73 19.21 3.25
N LYS A 258 19.59 20.12 2.78
CA LYS A 258 20.51 19.91 1.64
C LYS A 258 19.86 19.90 0.26
N ARG A 259 18.69 20.52 0.11
CA ARG A 259 18.03 20.79 -1.19
C ARG A 259 18.90 21.49 -2.24
N THR A 260 20.03 22.08 -1.85
CA THR A 260 21.03 22.72 -2.73
C THR A 260 22.00 21.73 -3.37
N ILE A 261 21.89 20.43 -3.06
CA ILE A 261 22.74 19.35 -3.56
C ILE A 261 21.86 18.48 -4.44
N VAL A 262 22.41 18.05 -5.57
CA VAL A 262 21.70 17.21 -6.55
C VAL A 262 21.37 15.86 -5.89
N ASP A 263 20.07 15.53 -5.88
CA ASP A 263 19.59 14.17 -5.66
C ASP A 263 19.67 13.38 -6.96
N GLU A 264 20.02 12.09 -6.89
CA GLU A 264 20.24 11.13 -7.98
C GLU A 264 19.30 9.92 -7.80
N GLY A 265 18.11 10.19 -7.26
CA GLY A 265 17.07 9.20 -6.98
C GLY A 265 16.60 9.19 -5.53
N VAL A 266 15.33 8.86 -5.36
CA VAL A 266 14.64 8.80 -4.06
C VAL A 266 13.73 7.60 -3.90
N PHE A 267 13.65 7.05 -2.69
CA PHE A 267 12.74 5.93 -2.41
C PHE A 267 12.07 6.14 -1.05
N PHE A 268 10.75 5.94 -1.00
CA PHE A 268 9.97 6.01 0.23
C PHE A 268 9.70 4.61 0.77
N THR A 269 10.03 4.37 2.04
CA THR A 269 9.82 3.08 2.68
C THR A 269 9.79 3.19 4.20
N ASP A 270 9.01 2.33 4.84
CA ASP A 270 8.95 2.14 6.30
C ASP A 270 10.15 1.30 6.76
N PHE A 271 11.36 1.89 6.77
CA PHE A 271 12.60 1.11 6.94
C PHE A 271 12.79 0.59 8.37
N ASP A 272 12.23 1.30 9.35
CA ASP A 272 12.28 0.92 10.77
C ASP A 272 10.98 0.24 11.25
N ARG A 273 9.98 0.14 10.36
CA ARG A 273 8.70 -0.56 10.52
C ARG A 273 7.82 -0.01 11.62
N ASP A 274 8.00 1.26 11.96
CA ASP A 274 7.17 1.97 12.91
C ASP A 274 5.84 2.43 12.29
N GLY A 275 5.76 2.44 10.96
CA GLY A 275 4.56 2.72 10.21
C GLY A 275 4.56 3.95 9.33
N ASP A 276 5.59 4.77 9.38
CA ASP A 276 5.78 5.93 8.51
C ASP A 276 6.59 5.55 7.27
N ASP A 277 6.48 6.36 6.23
CA ASP A 277 7.39 6.24 5.09
C ASP A 277 8.56 7.20 5.26
N ASP A 278 9.72 6.64 5.56
CA ASP A 278 11.00 7.33 5.58
C ASP A 278 11.51 7.55 4.16
N LEU A 279 12.40 8.52 4.01
CA LEU A 279 12.87 8.97 2.71
C LEU A 279 14.35 8.65 2.51
N LEU A 280 14.65 7.70 1.62
CA LEU A 280 15.99 7.41 1.15
C LEU A 280 16.35 8.33 -0.02
N ILE A 281 17.50 9.01 0.04
CA ILE A 281 17.99 9.90 -1.02
C ILE A 281 19.43 9.56 -1.36
N SER A 282 19.72 9.37 -2.65
CA SER A 282 21.09 9.36 -3.17
C SER A 282 21.50 10.79 -3.50
N TYR A 283 22.55 11.32 -2.86
CA TYR A 283 23.10 12.63 -3.20
C TYR A 283 24.43 12.50 -3.95
N THR A 284 24.67 13.43 -4.86
CA THR A 284 26.00 13.59 -5.50
C THR A 284 27.10 13.99 -4.49
N GLY A 285 28.33 13.57 -4.76
CA GLY A 285 29.53 13.97 -4.00
C GLY A 285 29.60 13.45 -2.57
N VAL A 286 30.26 14.20 -1.68
CA VAL A 286 30.59 13.80 -0.28
C VAL A 286 29.38 13.66 0.66
N GLN A 287 28.16 13.68 0.12
CA GLN A 287 26.93 13.48 0.89
C GLN A 287 26.40 12.06 0.82
N GLY A 288 26.64 11.37 -0.30
CA GLY A 288 26.25 9.99 -0.60
C GLY A 288 24.80 9.66 -0.27
N ILE A 289 24.54 8.40 0.11
CA ILE A 289 23.20 7.89 0.38
C ILE A 289 22.82 8.15 1.83
N ARG A 290 21.62 8.69 2.02
CA ARG A 290 21.07 9.03 3.33
C ARG A 290 19.62 8.64 3.44
N ILE A 291 19.22 8.24 4.64
CA ILE A 291 17.81 8.12 5.01
C ILE A 291 17.38 9.35 5.84
N TRP A 292 16.15 9.79 5.65
CA TRP A 292 15.53 10.85 6.43
C TRP A 292 14.38 10.20 7.16
N GLU A 293 14.52 10.13 8.49
CA GLU A 293 13.50 9.52 9.33
C GLU A 293 12.28 10.43 9.37
N ALA A 294 11.12 9.88 9.08
CA ALA A 294 9.85 10.54 9.24
C ALA A 294 9.55 10.76 10.74
N ARG A 295 8.74 11.77 11.02
CA ARG A 295 8.30 12.10 12.39
C ARG A 295 6.82 11.77 12.62
N GLY A 296 6.18 11.10 11.66
CA GLY A 296 4.74 10.88 11.58
C GLY A 296 3.90 12.16 11.36
N ASP A 297 4.50 13.29 10.99
CA ASP A 297 3.82 14.59 10.89
C ASP A 297 4.02 15.35 9.56
N GLY A 298 4.43 14.63 8.50
CA GLY A 298 4.82 15.23 7.21
C GLY A 298 6.20 15.89 7.24
N SER A 299 6.91 15.85 8.38
CA SER A 299 8.28 16.34 8.49
C SER A 299 9.28 15.23 8.80
N TYR A 300 10.53 15.51 8.48
CA TYR A 300 11.63 14.56 8.52
C TYR A 300 12.78 15.06 9.40
N GLN A 301 13.68 14.17 9.78
CA GLN A 301 14.90 14.52 10.50
C GLN A 301 16.15 13.81 10.00
N ASP A 302 17.27 14.55 10.05
CA ASP A 302 18.62 14.00 9.90
C ASP A 302 19.07 13.46 11.26
N THR A 303 19.44 12.19 11.35
CA THR A 303 20.07 11.60 12.54
C THR A 303 21.52 11.20 12.20
N PRO A 304 22.48 11.25 13.14
CA PRO A 304 23.88 10.89 12.86
C PRO A 304 24.08 9.46 12.32
N THR A 305 23.11 8.57 12.51
CA THR A 305 23.08 7.18 12.04
C THR A 305 22.49 7.01 10.63
N THR A 306 21.89 8.06 10.04
CA THR A 306 21.24 7.94 8.73
C THR A 306 22.17 8.05 7.52
N LEU A 307 23.46 8.33 7.73
CA LEU A 307 24.45 8.25 6.66
C LEU A 307 24.75 6.78 6.35
N ILE A 308 24.22 6.29 5.24
CA ILE A 308 24.42 4.91 4.80
C ILE A 308 25.73 4.79 4.02
N GLU A 309 26.02 5.74 3.14
CA GLU A 309 27.25 5.78 2.36
C GLU A 309 27.72 7.21 2.13
N ASN A 310 29.04 7.41 2.11
CA ASN A 310 29.66 8.68 1.77
C ASN A 310 30.63 8.51 0.60
N TYR A 311 30.22 8.93 -0.60
CA TYR A 311 31.08 8.95 -1.78
C TYR A 311 32.21 9.97 -1.56
N GLN A 312 33.40 9.49 -1.20
CA GLN A 312 34.57 10.37 -1.03
C GLN A 312 34.95 11.11 -2.34
N ALA A 313 34.51 10.60 -3.50
CA ALA A 313 34.48 11.26 -4.81
C ALA A 313 33.45 10.54 -5.72
N GLY A 314 32.71 11.28 -6.57
CA GLY A 314 31.73 10.72 -7.52
C GLY A 314 30.26 10.92 -7.12
N ALA A 315 29.34 10.33 -7.88
CA ALA A 315 27.90 10.28 -7.60
C ALA A 315 27.42 8.80 -7.66
N GLY A 316 26.49 8.44 -6.77
CA GLY A 316 25.74 7.20 -6.85
C GLY A 316 24.49 7.41 -7.70
N PHE A 317 24.41 6.70 -8.82
CA PHE A 317 23.30 6.70 -9.79
C PHE A 317 22.46 5.44 -9.57
N GLY A 318 21.24 5.39 -10.09
CA GLY A 318 20.51 4.11 -10.21
C GLY A 318 20.06 3.52 -8.88
N LEU A 319 19.50 4.36 -8.00
CA LEU A 319 18.82 3.91 -6.79
C LEU A 319 17.51 3.22 -7.15
N SER A 320 17.26 2.02 -6.61
CA SER A 320 15.92 1.41 -6.53
C SER A 320 15.94 0.31 -5.45
N ALA A 321 14.77 -0.12 -4.99
CA ALA A 321 14.61 -0.96 -3.81
C ALA A 321 13.52 -2.02 -3.99
N ALA A 322 13.71 -3.14 -3.30
CA ALA A 322 12.82 -4.30 -3.21
C ALA A 322 13.27 -5.18 -2.02
N ASP A 323 12.38 -5.98 -1.46
CA ASP A 323 12.73 -7.06 -0.52
C ASP A 323 13.33 -8.24 -1.30
N TRP A 324 14.60 -8.11 -1.72
CA TRP A 324 15.20 -9.03 -2.71
C TRP A 324 15.74 -10.32 -2.10
N ASP A 325 15.94 -10.41 -0.78
CA ASP A 325 16.20 -11.69 -0.12
C ASP A 325 15.03 -12.29 0.64
N LEU A 326 13.85 -11.66 0.55
CA LEU A 326 12.58 -12.14 1.07
C LEU A 326 12.61 -12.41 2.57
N ASP A 327 13.26 -11.55 3.33
CA ASP A 327 13.23 -11.57 4.80
C ASP A 327 12.10 -10.71 5.39
N GLY A 328 11.47 -9.89 4.54
CA GLY A 328 10.32 -9.07 4.86
C GLY A 328 10.63 -7.61 5.08
N ASP A 329 11.89 -7.13 5.00
CA ASP A 329 12.23 -5.71 4.90
C ASP A 329 12.69 -5.31 3.51
N VAL A 330 12.51 -4.03 3.20
CA VAL A 330 12.91 -3.49 1.93
C VAL A 330 14.41 -3.21 1.94
N ASP A 331 15.11 -3.83 1.00
CA ASP A 331 16.51 -3.61 0.70
C ASP A 331 16.66 -2.63 -0.47
N PHE A 332 17.88 -2.17 -0.72
CA PHE A 332 18.13 -1.32 -1.89
C PHE A 332 19.43 -1.62 -2.62
N GLN A 333 19.45 -1.22 -3.88
CA GLN A 333 20.63 -1.19 -4.73
C GLN A 333 20.89 0.24 -5.22
N ALA A 334 22.17 0.61 -5.30
CA ALA A 334 22.63 1.80 -6.00
C ALA A 334 23.90 1.45 -6.80
N GLN A 335 23.87 1.61 -8.12
CA GLN A 335 24.90 1.14 -9.06
C GLN A 335 25.27 -0.34 -8.83
N ASP A 336 26.52 -0.63 -8.49
CA ASP A 336 27.06 -1.96 -8.21
C ASP A 336 26.98 -2.34 -6.72
N THR A 337 26.38 -1.51 -5.88
CA THR A 337 26.29 -1.75 -4.44
C THR A 337 24.90 -2.23 -4.04
N TYR A 338 24.85 -3.40 -3.40
CA TYR A 338 23.65 -3.98 -2.83
C TYR A 338 23.70 -3.84 -1.32
N ARG A 339 22.61 -3.35 -0.72
CA ARG A 339 22.51 -3.18 0.73
C ARG A 339 21.24 -3.82 1.25
N ARG A 340 21.44 -4.73 2.20
CA ARG A 340 20.36 -5.38 2.93
C ARG A 340 19.99 -4.54 4.14
N ASN A 341 18.71 -4.35 4.40
CA ASN A 341 18.25 -3.93 5.71
C ASN A 341 18.47 -5.09 6.70
N MET A 342 18.70 -4.77 7.97
CA MET A 342 19.07 -5.77 8.98
C MET A 342 18.07 -5.80 10.14
N LEU A 343 16.93 -5.14 9.96
CA LEU A 343 15.94 -4.97 11.01
C LEU A 343 15.36 -6.31 11.45
N VAL A 344 15.00 -7.19 10.51
CA VAL A 344 14.47 -8.53 10.84
C VAL A 344 15.50 -9.42 11.52
N GLU A 345 16.76 -9.40 11.07
CA GLU A 345 17.80 -10.31 11.58
C GLU A 345 18.33 -9.85 12.93
N THR A 346 18.46 -8.54 13.11
CA THR A 346 19.21 -7.96 14.24
C THR A 346 18.35 -7.15 15.20
N GLY A 347 17.13 -6.78 14.81
CA GLY A 347 16.29 -5.85 15.56
C GLY A 347 16.77 -4.39 15.50
N VAL A 348 17.71 -4.09 14.60
CA VAL A 348 18.27 -2.75 14.39
C VAL A 348 18.09 -2.37 12.94
N ALA A 349 17.39 -1.26 12.69
CA ALA A 349 17.21 -0.72 11.36
C ALA A 349 18.54 -0.10 10.88
N GLU A 350 19.31 -0.88 10.13
CA GLU A 350 20.57 -0.45 9.51
C GLU A 350 20.79 -1.17 8.18
N PHE A 351 21.39 -0.47 7.21
CA PHE A 351 21.73 -1.06 5.93
C PHE A 351 23.17 -1.58 5.91
N LYS A 352 23.36 -2.85 5.54
CA LYS A 352 24.69 -3.48 5.39
C LYS A 352 24.99 -3.84 3.95
N LEU A 353 26.21 -3.52 3.53
CA LEU A 353 26.75 -3.90 2.23
C LEU A 353 26.79 -5.42 2.07
N GLN A 354 26.31 -5.88 0.93
CA GLN A 354 26.27 -7.30 0.57
C GLN A 354 27.22 -7.60 -0.59
N SER A 355 27.76 -8.82 -0.60
CA SER A 355 28.56 -9.32 -1.71
C SER A 355 27.69 -10.02 -2.75
N HIS A 356 28.01 -9.83 -4.03
CA HIS A 356 27.37 -10.49 -5.17
C HIS A 356 28.42 -11.03 -6.15
N THR A 357 27.99 -11.88 -7.08
CA THR A 357 28.85 -12.44 -8.16
C THR A 357 28.48 -11.96 -9.56
N ILE A 358 27.63 -10.94 -9.65
CA ILE A 358 27.21 -10.30 -10.90
C ILE A 358 28.44 -9.77 -11.65
N ASP A 359 28.46 -9.94 -12.98
CA ASP A 359 29.56 -9.46 -13.84
C ASP A 359 29.70 -7.94 -13.67
N PRO A 360 30.90 -7.42 -13.31
CA PRO A 360 31.13 -5.98 -13.20
C PRO A 360 30.80 -5.19 -14.48
N ASN A 361 30.81 -5.83 -15.65
CA ASN A 361 30.39 -5.22 -16.91
C ASN A 361 28.88 -5.01 -17.01
N HIS A 362 28.08 -5.59 -16.11
CA HIS A 362 26.63 -5.40 -16.03
C HIS A 362 26.24 -4.42 -14.92
N THR A 363 27.12 -4.15 -13.95
CA THR A 363 26.79 -3.31 -12.76
C THR A 363 27.46 -1.94 -12.73
N SER A 364 28.48 -1.69 -13.56
CA SER A 364 29.35 -0.50 -13.48
C SER A 364 28.64 0.87 -13.47
N SER A 365 27.44 0.96 -14.03
CA SER A 365 26.59 2.16 -14.02
C SER A 365 25.12 1.75 -13.97
N ALA A 366 24.83 0.63 -13.30
CA ALA A 366 23.52 0.01 -13.35
C ALA A 366 22.44 0.88 -12.69
N THR A 367 21.38 1.15 -13.42
CA THR A 367 20.06 1.44 -12.86
C THR A 367 19.28 0.12 -12.77
N VAL A 368 18.57 -0.12 -11.68
CA VAL A 368 17.80 -1.35 -11.52
C VAL A 368 16.30 -1.07 -11.50
N ALA A 369 15.56 -1.94 -12.16
CA ALA A 369 14.13 -2.11 -11.97
C ALA A 369 13.89 -3.52 -11.40
N TRP A 370 13.00 -3.62 -10.43
CA TRP A 370 12.60 -4.86 -9.78
C TRP A 370 11.19 -5.30 -10.20
N GLY A 371 10.98 -6.60 -10.38
CA GLY A 371 9.69 -7.19 -10.72
C GLY A 371 9.76 -8.72 -10.68
N ASP A 372 8.66 -9.39 -10.35
CA ASP A 372 8.55 -10.85 -10.36
C ASP A 372 8.06 -11.27 -11.76
N TRP A 373 8.98 -11.37 -12.72
CA TRP A 373 8.61 -11.51 -14.14
C TRP A 373 8.08 -12.91 -14.46
N ASP A 374 8.47 -13.94 -13.71
CA ASP A 374 8.06 -15.31 -13.93
C ASP A 374 7.00 -15.82 -12.94
N HIS A 375 6.51 -14.94 -12.06
CA HIS A 375 5.47 -15.21 -11.07
C HIS A 375 5.88 -16.32 -10.11
N ASP A 376 7.15 -16.34 -9.80
CA ASP A 376 7.83 -17.28 -8.94
C ASP A 376 7.65 -16.87 -7.47
N GLY A 377 7.58 -15.56 -7.24
CA GLY A 377 7.31 -14.93 -5.96
C GLY A 377 8.53 -14.35 -5.27
N ASP A 378 9.70 -14.38 -5.90
CA ASP A 378 10.86 -13.57 -5.56
C ASP A 378 11.07 -12.48 -6.63
N PRO A 379 11.36 -11.22 -6.22
CA PRO A 379 11.53 -10.14 -7.18
C PRO A 379 12.87 -10.29 -7.92
N ASP A 380 12.80 -10.36 -9.25
CA ASP A 380 13.92 -10.35 -10.16
C ASP A 380 14.38 -8.93 -10.49
N ALA A 381 15.52 -8.82 -11.18
CA ALA A 381 16.12 -7.54 -11.52
C ALA A 381 16.46 -7.42 -13.00
N VAL A 382 16.16 -6.26 -13.59
CA VAL A 382 16.79 -5.83 -14.83
C VAL A 382 17.81 -4.75 -14.53
N LEU A 383 19.08 -5.02 -14.85
CA LEU A 383 20.20 -4.11 -14.64
C LEU A 383 20.49 -3.34 -15.94
N GLY A 384 20.03 -2.09 -16.00
CA GLY A 384 20.29 -1.17 -17.11
C GLY A 384 21.67 -0.52 -17.00
N ASN A 385 22.61 -0.85 -17.90
CA ASN A 385 23.99 -0.34 -17.84
C ASN A 385 24.36 0.56 -19.04
N GLY A 386 23.47 1.47 -19.41
CA GLY A 386 23.63 2.39 -20.54
C GLY A 386 23.94 1.64 -21.83
N ALA A 387 24.98 2.07 -22.57
CA ALA A 387 25.41 1.44 -23.83
C ALA A 387 26.06 0.04 -23.67
N ARG A 388 26.14 -0.50 -22.45
CA ARG A 388 26.64 -1.88 -22.20
C ARG A 388 25.51 -2.91 -22.11
N GLY A 389 24.28 -2.47 -22.34
CA GLY A 389 23.10 -3.32 -22.36
C GLY A 389 22.34 -3.34 -21.04
N GLY A 390 21.05 -3.71 -21.13
CA GLY A 390 20.20 -4.08 -20.00
C GLY A 390 20.14 -5.60 -19.85
N TRP A 391 20.40 -6.13 -18.67
CA TRP A 391 20.52 -7.58 -18.45
C TRP A 391 19.50 -8.09 -17.43
N LEU A 392 18.81 -9.18 -17.75
CA LEU A 392 17.88 -9.84 -16.82
C LEU A 392 18.64 -10.76 -15.86
N TYR A 393 18.31 -10.64 -14.57
CA TYR A 393 18.81 -11.48 -13.49
C TYR A 393 17.64 -12.11 -12.74
N ASP A 394 17.62 -13.45 -12.73
CA ASP A 394 16.67 -14.21 -11.93
C ASP A 394 17.09 -14.10 -10.46
N ASN A 395 16.12 -13.85 -9.58
CA ASN A 395 16.26 -14.18 -8.18
C ASN A 395 16.24 -15.70 -8.01
N THR A 396 17.04 -16.19 -7.09
CA THR A 396 17.26 -17.62 -6.87
C THR A 396 16.94 -18.03 -5.44
N THR A 397 16.29 -17.13 -4.70
CA THR A 397 15.75 -17.42 -3.37
C THR A 397 14.72 -18.53 -3.49
N TYR A 398 13.87 -18.43 -4.51
CA TYR A 398 13.03 -19.50 -4.99
C TYR A 398 13.61 -20.01 -6.32
N ASP A 399 13.63 -21.32 -6.46
CA ASP A 399 14.08 -21.96 -7.69
C ASP A 399 13.09 -23.06 -8.10
N ALA A 400 13.36 -23.70 -9.24
CA ALA A 400 12.55 -24.82 -9.73
C ALA A 400 12.52 -26.02 -8.77
N ALA A 401 13.43 -26.11 -7.80
CA ALA A 401 13.44 -27.14 -6.76
C ALA A 401 12.65 -26.74 -5.52
N THR A 402 12.37 -25.44 -5.34
CA THR A 402 11.61 -24.89 -4.23
C THR A 402 10.12 -25.13 -4.46
N PRO A 403 9.47 -25.99 -3.66
CA PRO A 403 8.07 -26.34 -3.89
C PRO A 403 7.15 -25.15 -3.57
N PRO A 404 6.00 -24.98 -4.27
CA PRO A 404 5.12 -23.83 -4.08
C PRO A 404 4.67 -23.57 -2.65
N GLU A 405 4.51 -24.61 -1.83
CA GLU A 405 4.18 -24.48 -0.40
C GLU A 405 5.31 -23.89 0.46
N ALA A 406 6.57 -24.02 0.01
CA ALA A 406 7.74 -23.49 0.71
C ALA A 406 8.07 -22.05 0.31
N ARG A 407 7.55 -21.58 -0.83
CA ARG A 407 7.62 -20.16 -1.21
C ARG A 407 6.75 -19.37 -0.23
N ARG A 408 7.18 -18.22 0.28
CA ARG A 408 6.55 -17.48 1.38
C ARG A 408 6.32 -16.04 1.00
N HIS A 409 5.70 -15.82 -0.14
CA HIS A 409 5.39 -14.50 -0.65
C HIS A 409 3.87 -14.27 -0.71
N LEU A 410 3.51 -13.00 -0.84
CA LEU A 410 2.19 -12.52 -1.24
C LEU A 410 2.40 -11.43 -2.28
N ARG A 411 1.62 -11.47 -3.37
CA ARG A 411 1.55 -10.37 -4.34
C ARG A 411 0.23 -9.63 -4.19
N VAL A 412 0.29 -8.30 -4.21
CA VAL A 412 -0.89 -7.45 -4.08
C VAL A 412 -0.93 -6.45 -5.22
N ARG A 413 -2.05 -6.45 -5.97
CA ARG A 413 -2.37 -5.43 -6.97
C ARG A 413 -3.48 -4.54 -6.44
N VAL A 414 -3.29 -3.23 -6.51
CA VAL A 414 -4.27 -2.23 -6.08
C VAL A 414 -4.79 -1.48 -7.28
N VAL A 415 -6.11 -1.51 -7.43
CA VAL A 415 -6.76 -1.21 -8.72
C VAL A 415 -7.94 -0.25 -8.58
N ARG A 416 -8.16 0.63 -9.55
CA ARG A 416 -9.42 1.33 -9.79
C ARG A 416 -10.44 0.40 -10.45
N ASP A 417 -11.65 0.32 -9.92
CA ASP A 417 -12.75 -0.41 -10.57
C ASP A 417 -13.94 0.52 -10.83
N ALA A 418 -13.98 1.08 -12.02
CA ALA A 418 -15.13 1.83 -12.50
C ALA A 418 -15.79 1.10 -13.69
N PRO A 419 -17.11 1.30 -13.95
CA PRO A 419 -17.86 0.61 -15.01
C PRO A 419 -17.31 0.74 -16.44
N GLY A 420 -16.25 1.53 -16.66
CA GLY A 420 -15.55 1.71 -17.93
C GLY A 420 -14.09 1.28 -17.92
N VAL A 421 -13.60 0.62 -16.86
CA VAL A 421 -12.18 0.31 -16.67
C VAL A 421 -11.92 -1.19 -16.93
N PRO A 422 -11.51 -1.59 -18.15
CA PRO A 422 -10.89 -2.89 -18.45
C PRO A 422 -9.76 -3.34 -17.50
N ARG A 423 -9.53 -4.66 -17.45
CA ARG A 423 -8.38 -5.27 -16.75
C ARG A 423 -7.08 -4.74 -17.36
N GLY A 424 -6.16 -4.22 -16.52
CA GLY A 424 -4.87 -3.64 -16.93
C GLY A 424 -4.72 -2.14 -16.59
N LEU A 425 -5.85 -1.45 -16.39
CA LEU A 425 -5.97 0.01 -16.32
C LEU A 425 -5.75 0.72 -14.99
N GLU A 426 -5.55 -0.07 -13.97
CA GLU A 426 -6.25 0.28 -12.76
C GLU A 426 -5.27 0.79 -11.69
N THR A 427 -3.98 0.88 -12.01
CA THR A 427 -2.91 1.11 -11.04
C THR A 427 -3.13 2.40 -10.26
N GLU A 428 -3.51 2.28 -8.99
CA GLU A 428 -3.75 3.41 -8.10
C GLU A 428 -2.43 3.84 -7.46
N TYR A 429 -1.60 4.59 -8.21
CA TYR A 429 -0.34 5.13 -7.70
C TYR A 429 -0.56 5.93 -6.41
N GLY A 430 0.39 5.80 -5.48
CA GLY A 430 0.31 6.39 -4.15
C GLY A 430 -0.50 5.56 -3.13
N ALA A 431 -1.18 4.48 -3.55
CA ALA A 431 -1.85 3.58 -2.62
C ALA A 431 -0.85 2.84 -1.71
N ALA A 432 -1.22 2.69 -0.44
CA ALA A 432 -0.42 1.98 0.56
C ALA A 432 -1.05 0.62 0.90
N VAL A 433 -0.23 -0.43 0.97
CA VAL A 433 -0.67 -1.78 1.33
C VAL A 433 0.02 -2.21 2.62
N GLU A 434 -0.76 -2.65 3.62
CA GLU A 434 -0.26 -3.24 4.86
C GLU A 434 -0.72 -4.69 5.02
N VAL A 435 0.22 -5.61 5.24
CA VAL A 435 -0.05 -7.01 5.58
C VAL A 435 0.07 -7.18 7.10
N ARG A 436 -1.01 -7.66 7.73
CA ARG A 436 -1.08 -7.86 9.18
C ARG A 436 -1.15 -9.35 9.51
N VAL A 437 -0.01 -9.93 9.86
CA VAL A 437 0.08 -11.34 10.25
C VAL A 437 -0.66 -11.59 11.57
N LEU A 438 -1.58 -12.54 11.57
CA LEU A 438 -2.33 -12.94 12.75
C LEU A 438 -1.47 -13.80 13.67
N GLY A 439 -1.55 -13.52 14.98
CA GLY A 439 -0.68 -14.15 15.98
C GLY A 439 0.65 -13.44 16.19
N GLU A 440 0.99 -12.48 15.33
CA GLU A 440 2.12 -11.55 15.52
C GLU A 440 1.63 -10.21 16.09
N GLU A 441 0.97 -10.22 17.26
CA GLU A 441 0.43 -8.99 17.87
C GLU A 441 1.50 -7.93 18.14
N ASN A 442 2.75 -8.36 18.36
CA ASN A 442 3.93 -7.49 18.53
C ASN A 442 4.90 -7.57 17.33
N GLY A 443 4.46 -8.08 16.19
CA GLY A 443 5.29 -8.26 15.00
C GLY A 443 5.54 -6.95 14.24
N PRO A 444 6.58 -6.93 13.38
CA PRO A 444 6.88 -5.78 12.53
C PRO A 444 5.74 -5.46 11.57
N ARG A 445 5.52 -4.16 11.30
CA ARG A 445 4.63 -3.75 10.21
C ARG A 445 5.25 -4.15 8.88
N ARG A 446 4.41 -4.57 7.94
CA ARG A 446 4.81 -4.90 6.56
C ARG A 446 3.99 -4.02 5.66
N ARG A 447 4.56 -2.86 5.31
CA ARG A 447 3.89 -1.83 4.53
C ARG A 447 4.75 -1.41 3.35
N GLN A 448 4.13 -1.24 2.20
CA GLN A 448 4.76 -0.74 0.98
C GLN A 448 3.84 0.25 0.28
N LEU A 449 4.45 1.18 -0.47
CA LEU A 449 3.78 2.17 -1.30
C LEU A 449 3.89 1.77 -2.77
N LEU A 450 2.79 1.87 -3.49
CA LEU A 450 2.80 1.75 -4.95
C LEU A 450 3.21 3.09 -5.57
N SER A 451 4.14 3.06 -6.51
CA SER A 451 4.63 4.26 -7.21
C SER A 451 4.77 4.02 -8.70
N SER A 452 4.66 5.11 -9.47
CA SER A 452 4.92 5.13 -10.90
C SER A 452 6.41 5.28 -11.25
N ALA A 453 7.25 5.44 -10.23
CA ALA A 453 8.69 5.64 -10.32
C ALA A 453 9.41 4.80 -9.25
N ALA A 454 10.65 4.41 -9.50
CA ALA A 454 11.45 3.60 -8.61
C ALA A 454 12.84 4.18 -8.42
N GLY A 455 12.94 5.31 -7.72
CA GLY A 455 14.25 5.92 -7.46
C GLY A 455 14.72 6.84 -8.57
N TYR A 456 15.45 6.27 -9.54
CA TYR A 456 16.17 7.02 -10.58
C TYR A 456 15.94 6.41 -11.97
N LEU A 457 15.22 7.13 -12.84
CA LEU A 457 14.91 6.77 -14.25
C LEU A 457 14.09 5.50 -14.48
N THR A 458 13.91 4.67 -13.46
CA THR A 458 13.31 3.34 -13.57
C THR A 458 11.91 3.28 -12.96
N GLN A 459 11.20 2.23 -13.31
CA GLN A 459 9.90 1.89 -12.75
C GLN A 459 9.89 0.40 -12.42
N ASN A 460 9.67 0.08 -11.14
CA ASN A 460 9.44 -1.29 -10.69
C ASN A 460 8.04 -1.75 -11.12
N GLU A 461 7.79 -3.05 -11.05
CA GLU A 461 6.46 -3.63 -11.29
C GLU A 461 5.40 -3.04 -10.34
N TYR A 462 4.14 -3.00 -10.80
CA TYR A 462 3.00 -2.49 -10.02
C TYR A 462 2.45 -3.46 -8.97
N ALA A 463 2.75 -4.76 -9.08
CA ALA A 463 2.38 -5.70 -8.03
C ALA A 463 3.39 -5.57 -6.89
N LEU A 464 2.89 -5.33 -5.68
CA LEU A 464 3.73 -5.27 -4.48
C LEU A 464 3.94 -6.69 -3.96
N THR A 465 5.20 -7.08 -3.80
CA THR A 465 5.61 -8.38 -3.25
C THR A 465 5.98 -8.25 -1.79
N PHE A 466 5.40 -9.09 -0.94
CA PHE A 466 5.67 -9.15 0.50
C PHE A 466 6.19 -10.53 0.89
N ALA A 467 7.34 -10.59 1.55
CA ALA A 467 7.73 -11.81 2.25
C ALA A 467 6.93 -12.00 3.56
N LEU A 468 6.57 -13.25 3.81
CA LEU A 468 5.77 -13.68 4.96
C LEU A 468 6.61 -14.59 5.87
N PRO A 469 6.34 -14.56 7.19
CA PRO A 469 7.11 -15.34 8.14
C PRO A 469 6.94 -16.86 7.92
N PRO A 470 7.82 -17.68 8.54
CA PRO A 470 7.73 -19.13 8.49
C PRO A 470 6.39 -19.68 8.99
N ASP A 471 6.07 -20.91 8.59
CA ASP A 471 4.80 -21.56 8.95
C ASP A 471 4.75 -21.76 10.47
N PRO A 472 3.72 -21.24 11.17
CA PRO A 472 3.57 -21.49 12.60
C PRO A 472 3.33 -22.98 12.92
N ASP A 473 2.78 -23.77 11.99
CA ASP A 473 2.58 -25.22 12.14
C ASP A 473 2.90 -26.00 10.85
N PRO A 474 4.20 -26.19 10.52
CA PRO A 474 4.65 -26.84 9.29
C PRO A 474 4.16 -28.29 9.08
N ALA A 475 3.54 -28.89 10.10
CA ALA A 475 3.02 -30.25 10.06
C ALA A 475 1.56 -30.33 9.57
N ASP A 476 0.80 -29.22 9.56
CA ASP A 476 -0.57 -29.19 9.05
C ASP A 476 -0.63 -28.49 7.68
N PRO A 477 -0.55 -29.22 6.56
CA PRO A 477 -0.52 -28.63 5.21
C PRO A 477 -1.84 -27.95 4.79
N ARG A 478 -2.80 -27.82 5.71
CA ARG A 478 -4.10 -27.17 5.50
C ARG A 478 -4.15 -25.78 6.14
N HIS A 479 -3.14 -25.41 6.92
CA HIS A 479 -3.04 -24.15 7.62
C HIS A 479 -1.63 -23.63 7.45
N ASP A 480 -1.53 -22.37 7.10
CA ASP A 480 -0.27 -21.66 7.09
C ASP A 480 -0.47 -20.32 7.81
N VAL A 481 0.52 -19.43 7.70
CA VAL A 481 0.44 -18.06 8.18
C VAL A 481 -0.87 -17.43 7.69
N ARG A 482 -1.58 -16.86 8.66
CA ARG A 482 -2.81 -16.13 8.39
C ARG A 482 -2.58 -14.65 8.52
N PHE A 483 -3.25 -13.86 7.70
CA PHE A 483 -3.10 -12.42 7.72
C PHE A 483 -4.40 -11.69 7.37
N ASP A 484 -4.50 -10.46 7.83
CA ASP A 484 -5.43 -9.47 7.29
C ASP A 484 -4.69 -8.60 6.27
N LEU A 485 -5.39 -8.17 5.22
CA LEU A 485 -4.89 -7.20 4.24
C LEU A 485 -5.61 -5.86 4.42
N VAL A 486 -4.85 -4.78 4.44
CA VAL A 486 -5.37 -3.40 4.49
C VAL A 486 -4.78 -2.65 3.31
N VAL A 487 -5.65 -2.03 2.52
CA VAL A 487 -5.25 -1.15 1.42
C VAL A 487 -5.83 0.22 1.67
N ASP A 488 -4.99 1.23 1.53
CA ASP A 488 -5.41 2.61 1.59
C ASP A 488 -5.18 3.30 0.26
N PHE A 489 -6.26 3.81 -0.31
CA PHE A 489 -6.22 4.53 -1.57
C PHE A 489 -6.18 6.03 -1.32
N PRO A 490 -5.34 6.79 -2.05
CA PRO A 490 -5.26 8.25 -1.90
C PRO A 490 -6.57 8.92 -2.32
N GLY A 491 -6.79 10.13 -1.85
CA GLY A 491 -7.96 10.96 -2.15
C GLY A 491 -7.61 12.45 -2.10
N LEU A 492 -8.63 13.30 -2.05
CA LEU A 492 -8.44 14.73 -1.84
C LEU A 492 -8.16 15.06 -0.37
N PRO A 493 -7.52 16.20 -0.07
CA PRO A 493 -7.22 16.58 1.32
C PRO A 493 -8.48 16.73 2.21
N ASP A 494 -9.65 17.02 1.63
CA ASP A 494 -10.92 17.08 2.37
C ASP A 494 -11.66 15.73 2.49
N GLN A 495 -11.23 14.72 1.73
CA GLN A 495 -11.82 13.39 1.68
C GLN A 495 -11.06 12.36 2.52
N GLY A 496 -9.74 12.49 2.58
CA GLY A 496 -8.86 11.52 3.21
C GLY A 496 -8.73 10.22 2.43
N TRP A 497 -8.14 9.23 3.10
CA TRP A 497 -7.85 7.92 2.53
C TRP A 497 -9.15 7.14 2.37
N ARG A 498 -9.30 6.47 1.23
CA ARG A 498 -10.29 5.40 1.12
C ARG A 498 -9.66 4.09 1.56
N ARG A 499 -9.95 3.67 2.78
CA ARG A 499 -9.51 2.36 3.30
C ARG A 499 -10.38 1.23 2.79
N VAL A 500 -9.75 0.16 2.32
CA VAL A 500 -10.36 -1.13 2.00
C VAL A 500 -9.69 -2.21 2.87
N ASP A 501 -10.45 -2.74 3.82
CA ASP A 501 -10.03 -3.78 4.76
C ASP A 501 -11.16 -4.81 4.98
N LYS A 502 -10.99 -5.70 5.95
CA LYS A 502 -11.97 -6.74 6.28
C LYS A 502 -13.36 -6.23 6.69
N PHE A 503 -13.49 -4.97 7.11
CA PHE A 503 -14.76 -4.35 7.43
C PHE A 503 -15.50 -3.84 6.18
N VAL A 504 -14.75 -3.54 5.11
CA VAL A 504 -15.28 -3.24 3.78
C VAL A 504 -15.64 -4.52 3.04
N ASN A 505 -14.71 -5.48 3.05
CA ASN A 505 -14.87 -6.77 2.43
C ASN A 505 -14.33 -7.87 3.35
N PRO A 506 -15.20 -8.68 3.98
CA PRO A 506 -14.79 -9.75 4.89
C PRO A 506 -13.80 -10.76 4.30
N ALA A 507 -13.60 -10.78 2.98
CA ALA A 507 -12.59 -11.59 2.32
C ALA A 507 -11.14 -11.20 2.63
N LEU A 508 -10.90 -9.96 3.06
CA LEU A 508 -9.57 -9.45 3.43
C LEU A 508 -9.16 -9.81 4.87
N GLY A 509 -10.00 -10.55 5.59
CA GLY A 509 -9.75 -10.95 6.98
C GLY A 509 -9.38 -12.43 7.11
N GLY A 510 -8.31 -12.70 7.87
CA GLY A 510 -7.87 -14.06 8.20
C GLY A 510 -7.59 -14.94 7.00
N ILE A 511 -7.07 -14.37 5.91
CA ILE A 511 -6.63 -15.10 4.73
C ILE A 511 -5.56 -16.10 5.15
N ASP A 512 -5.62 -17.33 4.63
CA ASP A 512 -4.66 -18.40 4.91
C ASP A 512 -3.77 -18.57 3.69
N LEU A 513 -2.45 -18.45 3.87
CA LEU A 513 -1.51 -18.47 2.75
C LEU A 513 -1.59 -19.78 1.94
N ALA A 514 -1.75 -20.93 2.62
CA ALA A 514 -1.92 -22.23 1.96
C ALA A 514 -3.26 -22.39 1.24
N ALA A 515 -4.21 -21.46 1.45
CA ALA A 515 -5.46 -21.41 0.73
C ALA A 515 -5.35 -20.64 -0.60
N LEU A 516 -4.28 -19.87 -0.79
CA LEU A 516 -3.98 -19.20 -2.04
C LEU A 516 -3.40 -20.19 -3.06
N GLY A 517 -3.55 -19.84 -4.33
CA GLY A 517 -3.00 -20.51 -5.50
C GLY A 517 -1.50 -20.25 -5.63
N ALA A 518 -0.90 -20.80 -6.69
CA ALA A 518 0.56 -20.77 -6.85
C ALA A 518 1.12 -19.34 -7.02
N ASP A 519 0.36 -18.45 -7.67
CA ASP A 519 0.68 -17.04 -7.92
C ASP A 519 0.55 -16.14 -6.69
N ARG A 520 -0.24 -16.58 -5.69
CA ARG A 520 -0.52 -15.87 -4.43
C ARG A 520 -0.81 -14.38 -4.62
N GLU A 521 -1.48 -14.04 -5.72
CA GLU A 521 -1.85 -12.68 -6.03
C GLU A 521 -3.26 -12.37 -5.51
N ILE A 522 -3.41 -11.23 -4.86
CA ILE A 522 -4.69 -10.65 -4.47
C ILE A 522 -4.85 -9.30 -5.15
N THR A 523 -5.92 -9.12 -5.91
CA THR A 523 -6.29 -7.81 -6.44
C THR A 523 -7.34 -7.16 -5.54
N VAL A 524 -7.07 -5.95 -5.08
CA VAL A 524 -8.00 -5.16 -4.24
C VAL A 524 -8.36 -3.89 -4.97
N SER A 525 -9.65 -3.64 -5.15
CA SER A 525 -10.12 -2.45 -5.84
C SER A 525 -10.48 -1.30 -4.91
N ARG A 526 -10.35 -0.05 -5.39
CA ARG A 526 -10.79 1.16 -4.68
C ARG A 526 -12.23 1.04 -4.24
N SER A 527 -13.12 0.45 -5.04
CA SER A 527 -14.53 0.33 -4.66
C SER A 527 -14.81 -0.74 -3.58
N GLY A 528 -13.82 -1.60 -3.28
CA GLY A 528 -13.86 -2.62 -2.24
C GLY A 528 -14.08 -4.05 -2.76
N PHE A 529 -14.06 -4.26 -4.08
CA PHE A 529 -14.06 -5.61 -4.64
C PHE A 529 -12.69 -6.26 -4.43
N VAL A 530 -12.73 -7.56 -4.24
CA VAL A 530 -11.53 -8.39 -4.11
C VAL A 530 -11.59 -9.47 -5.18
N ARG A 531 -10.50 -9.64 -5.92
CA ARG A 531 -10.33 -10.75 -6.86
C ARG A 531 -9.32 -11.74 -6.27
N LEU A 532 -9.73 -13.01 -6.23
CA LEU A 532 -8.89 -14.11 -5.77
C LEU A 532 -9.18 -15.37 -6.60
N HIS A 533 -8.16 -15.93 -7.25
CA HIS A 533 -8.30 -17.10 -8.16
C HIS A 533 -9.39 -16.95 -9.22
N GLY A 534 -9.59 -15.72 -9.72
CA GLY A 534 -10.64 -15.39 -10.69
C GLY A 534 -12.05 -15.23 -10.08
N ALA A 535 -12.26 -15.57 -8.80
CA ALA A 535 -13.48 -15.23 -8.08
C ALA A 535 -13.52 -13.72 -7.81
N VAL A 536 -14.68 -13.10 -8.00
CA VAL A 536 -14.91 -11.68 -7.69
C VAL A 536 -15.79 -11.61 -6.44
N LEU A 537 -15.30 -10.97 -5.40
CA LEU A 537 -15.92 -10.88 -4.09
C LEU A 537 -16.35 -9.42 -3.86
N PRO A 538 -17.64 -9.08 -3.92
CA PRO A 538 -18.12 -7.72 -3.72
C PRO A 538 -17.98 -7.27 -2.25
N PRO A 539 -17.87 -5.96 -2.00
CA PRO A 539 -17.86 -5.41 -0.65
C PRO A 539 -19.22 -5.54 0.04
N ALA A 540 -19.25 -5.26 1.34
CA ALA A 540 -20.49 -5.13 2.10
C ALA A 540 -21.42 -4.07 1.48
N PRO A 541 -22.74 -4.32 1.38
CA PRO A 541 -23.70 -3.34 0.91
C PRO A 541 -23.98 -2.28 2.00
N THR A 542 -22.99 -1.44 2.27
CA THR A 542 -23.09 -0.25 3.11
C THR A 542 -22.57 0.95 2.34
N ALA A 543 -22.84 2.17 2.80
CA ALA A 543 -22.10 3.33 2.30
C ALA A 543 -20.61 2.99 2.36
N ALA A 544 -19.87 3.24 1.27
CA ALA A 544 -18.44 3.01 1.25
C ALA A 544 -17.84 3.65 2.50
N PRO A 545 -17.10 2.92 3.34
CA PRO A 545 -16.37 3.55 4.41
C PRO A 545 -15.29 4.41 3.75
N ALA A 546 -15.61 5.67 3.52
CA ALA A 546 -14.60 6.70 3.50
C ALA A 546 -14.15 6.80 4.95
N LEU A 547 -12.86 6.62 5.16
CA LEU A 547 -12.29 6.77 6.47
C LEU A 547 -12.06 8.27 6.64
N VAL A 548 -13.17 8.94 7.00
CA VAL A 548 -13.25 10.39 7.09
C VAL A 548 -12.69 10.81 8.44
N THR A 549 -11.70 11.69 8.41
CA THR A 549 -11.07 12.21 9.63
C THR A 549 -12.07 13.08 10.42
N THR A 550 -11.96 13.05 11.75
CA THR A 550 -12.95 13.72 12.62
C THR A 550 -12.79 15.23 12.59
N GLY A 551 -13.78 15.97 13.11
CA GLY A 551 -13.72 17.43 13.25
C GLY A 551 -12.40 17.96 13.80
N GLY A 552 -11.51 18.41 12.92
CA GLY A 552 -10.10 18.58 13.27
C GLY A 552 -9.30 17.31 13.00
N GLY A 553 -9.23 16.86 11.74
CA GLY A 553 -8.47 15.70 11.28
C GLY A 553 -6.99 15.73 11.70
N LEU A 554 -6.21 14.76 11.23
CA LEU A 554 -4.82 14.56 11.59
C LEU A 554 -4.06 15.86 11.83
N ALA A 555 -3.21 15.78 12.81
CA ALA A 555 -2.31 16.78 13.30
C ALA A 555 -1.38 17.38 12.22
N VAL A 556 -1.90 18.04 11.19
CA VAL A 556 -1.07 18.71 10.19
C VAL A 556 -0.47 19.94 10.85
N PRO A 557 0.87 20.05 10.90
CA PRO A 557 1.52 21.22 11.46
C PRO A 557 1.02 22.48 10.74
N THR A 558 0.61 23.50 11.50
CA THR A 558 0.35 24.81 10.89
C THR A 558 1.66 25.34 10.29
N ALA A 559 1.60 25.95 9.11
CA ALA A 559 2.77 26.43 8.35
C ALA A 559 3.72 27.40 9.10
N ALA A 560 3.35 27.89 10.28
CA ALA A 560 4.02 29.01 10.95
C ALA A 560 5.25 28.64 11.80
N ALA A 561 5.45 27.38 12.21
CA ALA A 561 6.63 26.98 12.99
C ALA A 561 6.83 25.46 13.02
N ALA A 562 8.10 25.02 13.04
CA ALA A 562 8.45 23.63 13.27
C ALA A 562 7.87 23.12 14.60
N LEU A 563 7.38 21.88 14.63
CA LEU A 563 6.91 21.26 15.87
C LEU A 563 8.10 21.05 16.83
N PRO A 564 7.96 21.42 18.11
CA PRO A 564 9.02 21.18 19.10
C PRO A 564 9.22 19.68 19.33
N ASP A 565 10.32 19.33 20.00
CA ASP A 565 10.53 17.96 20.49
C ASP A 565 9.56 17.67 21.67
N PRO A 566 9.09 16.42 21.83
CA PRO A 566 8.31 16.03 23.00
C PRO A 566 9.13 16.21 24.29
N LEU A 567 8.42 16.44 25.40
CA LEU A 567 9.04 16.60 26.71
C LEU A 567 8.74 15.38 27.59
N PRO A 568 9.71 14.88 28.37
CA PRO A 568 9.46 13.79 29.32
C PRO A 568 8.36 14.15 30.32
N ALA A 569 7.46 13.21 30.57
CA ALA A 569 6.49 13.32 31.65
C ALA A 569 7.22 13.40 33.00
N ALA A 570 6.70 14.20 33.93
CA ALA A 570 7.34 14.40 35.24
C ALA A 570 7.41 13.11 36.08
N ASP A 571 6.47 12.19 35.86
CA ASP A 571 6.35 10.89 36.51
C ASP A 571 5.48 9.92 35.66
N PRO A 572 5.34 8.64 36.05
CA PRO A 572 4.59 7.64 35.30
C PRO A 572 3.09 7.88 35.10
N TRP A 573 2.46 8.83 35.78
CA TRP A 573 1.00 8.92 35.89
C TRP A 573 0.36 9.99 35.01
N TRP A 574 1.05 10.42 33.95
CA TRP A 574 0.53 11.35 32.97
C TRP A 574 -0.24 10.65 31.84
N PHE A 575 -1.40 11.22 31.51
CA PHE A 575 -2.29 10.74 30.47
C PHE A 575 -2.66 11.87 29.52
N GLY A 576 -2.52 11.59 28.23
CA GLY A 576 -3.08 12.38 27.14
C GLY A 576 -4.40 11.77 26.68
N GLY A 577 -5.30 12.56 26.11
CA GLY A 577 -6.55 12.00 25.61
C GLY A 577 -7.38 12.91 24.73
N VAL A 578 -8.46 12.31 24.22
CA VAL A 578 -9.47 12.92 23.38
C VAL A 578 -10.85 12.61 23.95
N GLU A 579 -11.75 13.59 23.89
CA GLU A 579 -13.18 13.38 24.10
C GLU A 579 -13.88 13.21 22.75
N ILE A 580 -14.79 12.25 22.67
CA ILE A 580 -15.63 11.96 21.51
C ILE A 580 -17.08 11.98 21.97
N ASP A 581 -17.82 12.99 21.54
CA ASP A 581 -19.24 13.16 21.82
C ASP A 581 -20.07 12.66 20.64
N THR A 582 -20.75 11.53 20.83
CA THR A 582 -21.60 10.88 19.83
C THR A 582 -23.08 11.21 20.02
N THR A 583 -23.43 12.27 20.77
CA THR A 583 -24.83 12.65 21.04
C THR A 583 -25.60 13.04 19.79
N THR A 584 -24.92 13.58 18.78
CA THR A 584 -25.48 13.90 17.46
C THR A 584 -25.44 12.73 16.47
N ALA A 585 -24.81 11.62 16.84
CA ALA A 585 -24.61 10.50 15.92
C ALA A 585 -25.93 9.79 15.63
N THR A 586 -26.22 9.58 14.35
CA THR A 586 -27.43 8.88 13.89
C THR A 586 -27.30 7.35 13.98
N GLY A 587 -26.09 6.85 14.25
CA GLY A 587 -25.76 5.44 14.38
C GLY A 587 -24.45 5.22 15.16
N PRO A 588 -24.10 3.96 15.48
CA PRO A 588 -22.84 3.64 16.15
C PRO A 588 -21.63 4.04 15.29
N LEU A 589 -20.54 4.38 15.96
CA LEU A 589 -19.26 4.74 15.35
C LEU A 589 -18.18 3.73 15.77
N ALA A 590 -17.04 3.73 15.09
CA ALA A 590 -15.88 2.95 15.48
C ALA A 590 -14.62 3.79 15.36
N VAL A 591 -13.82 3.86 16.42
CA VAL A 591 -12.46 4.39 16.33
C VAL A 591 -11.59 3.35 15.62
N ARG A 592 -10.95 3.78 14.53
CA ARG A 592 -10.10 2.95 13.67
C ARG A 592 -8.61 3.15 13.87
N GLU A 593 -8.25 4.34 14.34
CA GLU A 593 -6.88 4.69 14.63
C GLU A 593 -6.84 5.72 15.74
N LEU A 594 -5.80 5.65 16.57
CA LEU A 594 -5.43 6.68 17.51
C LEU A 594 -4.06 7.19 17.16
N ILE A 595 -3.87 8.49 17.28
CA ILE A 595 -2.63 9.16 16.94
C ILE A 595 -2.15 9.84 18.21
N VAL A 596 -1.01 9.43 18.74
CA VAL A 596 -0.43 9.97 19.96
C VAL A 596 0.69 10.92 19.59
N ASP A 597 0.60 12.17 20.03
CA ASP A 597 1.62 13.19 19.80
C ASP A 597 2.59 13.24 21.00
N GLY A 598 3.64 12.43 20.91
CA GLY A 598 4.54 12.05 22.01
C GLY A 598 4.78 10.54 22.05
N VAL A 599 5.29 10.05 23.19
CA VAL A 599 5.68 8.64 23.38
C VAL A 599 4.73 7.97 24.36
N LEU A 600 4.18 6.80 23.99
CA LEU A 600 3.36 5.99 24.87
C LEU A 600 4.15 5.50 26.10
N GLY A 601 3.52 5.51 27.27
CA GLY A 601 4.08 4.89 28.47
C GLY A 601 3.73 3.40 28.59
N ASP A 602 4.49 2.66 29.39
CA ASP A 602 4.18 1.25 29.72
C ASP A 602 2.77 1.07 30.33
N PRO A 603 2.18 -0.12 30.28
CA PRO A 603 0.90 -0.39 30.92
C PRO A 603 0.89 -0.13 32.43
N VAL A 604 -0.22 0.42 32.91
CA VAL A 604 -0.51 0.53 34.35
C VAL A 604 -1.49 -0.55 34.79
N PRO A 605 -1.41 -1.06 36.04
CA PRO A 605 -2.38 -2.02 36.54
C PRO A 605 -3.81 -1.45 36.61
N THR A 606 -4.81 -2.22 36.16
CA THR A 606 -6.23 -1.89 36.32
C THR A 606 -7.02 -3.12 36.84
N PRO A 607 -8.26 -2.94 37.36
CA PRO A 607 -9.14 -4.03 37.77
C PRO A 607 -9.48 -5.04 36.67
N LEU A 608 -9.31 -4.66 35.39
CA LEU A 608 -9.59 -5.50 34.23
C LEU A 608 -8.31 -6.10 33.61
N GLY A 609 -7.13 -5.76 34.13
CA GLY A 609 -5.82 -6.12 33.58
C GLY A 609 -4.91 -4.90 33.38
N PRO A 610 -3.61 -5.08 33.12
CA PRO A 610 -2.71 -3.98 32.80
C PRO A 610 -3.07 -3.33 31.45
N ALA A 611 -3.07 -1.99 31.38
CA ALA A 611 -3.34 -1.24 30.15
C ALA A 611 -2.65 0.14 30.15
N ASN A 612 -2.26 0.64 28.98
CA ASN A 612 -1.77 2.00 28.74
C ASN A 612 -2.75 2.83 27.87
N LEU A 613 -3.84 2.24 27.39
CA LEU A 613 -4.95 2.93 26.72
C LEU A 613 -6.28 2.51 27.34
N LEU A 614 -7.12 3.49 27.67
CA LEU A 614 -8.36 3.31 28.42
C LEU A 614 -9.51 4.05 27.72
N VAL A 615 -10.66 3.40 27.59
CA VAL A 615 -11.88 4.00 27.03
C VAL A 615 -12.93 4.14 28.12
N TRP A 616 -13.33 5.37 28.41
CA TRP A 616 -14.33 5.72 29.41
C TRP A 616 -15.61 6.21 28.75
N ASP A 617 -16.75 5.55 28.97
CA ASP A 617 -18.06 6.14 28.70
C ASP A 617 -18.44 7.07 29.86
N VAL A 618 -18.23 8.37 29.69
CA VAL A 618 -18.51 9.36 30.74
C VAL A 618 -19.99 9.70 30.87
N THR A 619 -20.87 9.12 30.03
CA THR A 619 -22.33 9.25 30.21
C THR A 619 -22.92 8.17 31.11
N VAL A 620 -22.25 7.03 31.25
CA VAL A 620 -22.60 5.98 32.21
C VAL A 620 -21.36 5.72 33.06
N PRO A 621 -21.12 6.54 34.11
CA PRO A 621 -19.95 6.36 34.95
C PRO A 621 -19.94 4.92 35.51
N GLY A 622 -18.91 4.18 35.10
CA GLY A 622 -18.69 2.74 35.35
C GLY A 622 -17.30 2.35 34.86
N SER A 623 -16.83 1.13 35.18
CA SER A 623 -15.47 0.66 34.86
C SER A 623 -15.09 0.88 33.38
N PRO A 624 -13.82 1.23 33.08
CA PRO A 624 -13.39 1.50 31.71
C PRO A 624 -13.44 0.25 30.84
N VAL A 625 -13.53 0.42 29.53
CA VAL A 625 -13.18 -0.65 28.59
C VAL A 625 -11.68 -0.58 28.35
N LEU A 626 -10.98 -1.71 28.56
CA LEU A 626 -9.58 -1.81 28.17
C LEU A 626 -9.50 -2.03 26.67
N VAL A 627 -8.59 -1.31 26.01
CA VAL A 627 -8.13 -1.70 24.68
C VAL A 627 -7.06 -2.77 24.89
N GLU A 628 -7.21 -3.92 24.23
CA GLU A 628 -6.28 -5.04 24.39
C GLU A 628 -4.84 -4.60 24.10
N HIS A 629 -3.92 -5.03 24.95
CA HIS A 629 -2.52 -4.62 24.96
C HIS A 629 -1.80 -4.89 23.61
N GLY A 630 -2.22 -5.90 22.86
CA GLY A 630 -1.62 -6.28 21.57
C GLY A 630 -1.78 -5.25 20.45
N ALA A 631 -2.75 -4.31 20.54
CA ALA A 631 -2.84 -3.20 19.58
C ALA A 631 -1.85 -2.05 19.90
N LEU A 632 -1.25 -2.06 21.09
CA LEU A 632 -0.49 -0.94 21.68
C LEU A 632 1.00 -1.26 21.92
N ALA A 633 1.39 -2.51 21.66
CA ALA A 633 2.75 -3.00 21.82
C ALA A 633 3.54 -2.99 20.50
N ARG A 634 2.97 -2.38 19.43
CA ARG A 634 3.74 -2.04 18.24
C ARG A 634 4.92 -1.19 18.68
N ALA A 635 6.12 -1.58 18.27
CA ALA A 635 7.32 -0.79 18.50
C ALA A 635 7.09 0.58 17.86
N THR A 636 6.74 1.56 18.69
CA THR A 636 6.97 2.95 18.33
C THR A 636 8.48 3.03 18.26
N GLY A 637 9.06 3.21 17.07
CA GLY A 637 10.49 3.45 16.95
C GLY A 637 10.89 4.48 18.01
N ALA A 638 12.09 4.36 18.60
CA ALA A 638 12.53 5.29 19.64
C ALA A 638 12.50 6.77 19.17
N ASN A 639 12.38 6.98 17.86
CA ASN A 639 12.38 8.27 17.18
C ASN A 639 11.00 8.68 16.64
N ASN A 640 9.98 7.81 16.71
CA ASN A 640 8.64 8.18 16.24
C ASN A 640 8.02 9.19 17.19
N ARG A 641 7.80 10.41 16.68
CA ARG A 641 7.25 11.53 17.46
C ARG A 641 5.73 11.59 17.40
N ARG A 642 5.11 10.85 16.48
CA ARG A 642 3.67 10.73 16.37
C ARG A 642 3.26 9.30 16.07
N VAL A 643 2.88 8.59 17.11
CA VAL A 643 2.56 7.18 17.03
C VAL A 643 1.15 6.98 16.47
N HIS A 644 1.02 6.22 15.38
CA HIS A 644 -0.27 5.79 14.84
C HIS A 644 -0.61 4.37 15.30
N LEU A 645 -1.74 4.25 15.99
CA LEU A 645 -2.20 3.02 16.65
C LEU A 645 -3.51 2.56 15.99
N PRO A 646 -3.48 1.54 15.13
CA PRO A 646 -4.72 0.98 14.59
C PRO A 646 -5.53 0.30 15.70
N VAL A 647 -6.83 0.59 15.77
CA VAL A 647 -7.76 0.07 16.81
C VAL A 647 -9.13 -0.25 16.21
N ASP A 648 -9.98 -0.98 16.94
CA ASP A 648 -11.41 -1.21 16.61
C ASP A 648 -12.25 -0.99 17.87
N ILE A 649 -12.48 0.27 18.23
CA ILE A 649 -13.23 0.64 19.45
C ILE A 649 -14.64 1.07 19.06
N PRO A 650 -15.67 0.23 19.32
CA PRO A 650 -17.05 0.57 18.99
C PRO A 650 -17.57 1.62 19.99
N LEU A 651 -18.17 2.68 19.46
CA LEU A 651 -18.80 3.75 20.20
C LEU A 651 -20.29 3.75 19.91
N ALA A 652 -21.12 3.61 20.94
CA ALA A 652 -22.57 3.73 20.76
C ALA A 652 -22.95 5.19 20.49
N ALA A 653 -24.00 5.42 19.71
CA ALA A 653 -24.61 6.73 19.55
C ALA A 653 -25.23 7.22 20.87
N GLY A 654 -25.35 8.53 21.05
CA GLY A 654 -25.97 9.12 22.24
C GLY A 654 -25.09 9.13 23.49
N ARG A 655 -23.77 8.96 23.32
CA ARG A 655 -22.79 8.80 24.41
C ARG A 655 -21.71 9.87 24.32
N ARG A 656 -20.88 9.94 25.36
CA ARG A 656 -19.63 10.71 25.38
C ARG A 656 -18.55 9.80 25.90
N TYR A 657 -17.46 9.73 25.17
CA TYR A 657 -16.32 8.88 25.48
C TYR A 657 -15.08 9.73 25.72
N ARG A 658 -14.27 9.35 26.70
CA ARG A 658 -12.89 9.83 26.84
C ARG A 658 -11.96 8.66 26.61
N ILE A 659 -11.12 8.78 25.58
CA ILE A 659 -10.07 7.82 25.28
C ILE A 659 -8.76 8.44 25.75
N VAL A 660 -8.08 7.78 26.67
CA VAL A 660 -6.87 8.30 27.31
C VAL A 660 -5.73 7.30 27.20
N ALA A 661 -4.57 7.78 26.75
CA ALA A 661 -3.33 7.03 26.67
C ALA A 661 -2.33 7.52 27.71
N ARG A 662 -1.61 6.61 28.34
CA ARG A 662 -0.48 6.94 29.20
C ARG A 662 0.67 7.46 28.34
N LEU A 663 1.31 8.55 28.76
CA LEU A 663 2.42 9.17 28.05
C LEU A 663 3.72 9.08 28.87
N ALA A 664 4.78 8.60 28.25
CA ALA A 664 6.16 8.72 28.75
C ALA A 664 6.76 10.08 28.37
N GLU A 665 6.41 10.58 27.19
CA GLU A 665 6.75 11.92 26.72
C GLU A 665 5.51 12.54 26.08
N HIS A 666 5.32 13.85 26.26
CA HIS A 666 4.14 14.54 25.76
C HIS A 666 4.53 15.80 24.98
N ARG A 667 3.88 16.02 23.85
CA ARG A 667 3.97 17.25 23.06
C ARG A 667 2.57 17.82 22.85
N ALA A 668 2.39 19.09 23.19
CA ALA A 668 1.15 19.79 22.87
C ALA A 668 1.32 20.43 21.49
N SER A 669 0.56 19.96 20.51
CA SER A 669 0.66 20.47 19.15
C SER A 669 -0.50 21.44 18.86
N PRO A 670 -0.26 22.61 18.21
CA PRO A 670 -1.24 23.68 17.99
C PRO A 670 -2.16 23.39 16.78
N LEU A 671 -2.51 22.14 16.60
CA LEU A 671 -2.99 21.60 15.34
C LEU A 671 -4.43 21.98 15.07
N SER A 672 -4.75 22.09 13.79
CA SER A 672 -6.10 22.22 13.27
C SER A 672 -6.21 21.30 12.06
N GLY A 673 -7.14 20.36 12.06
CA GLY A 673 -7.41 19.53 10.88
C GLY A 673 -8.72 19.91 10.18
N PRO A 674 -8.97 19.39 8.97
CA PRO A 674 -10.23 19.57 8.28
C PRO A 674 -11.41 19.00 9.10
N LEU A 675 -12.56 19.66 9.03
CA LEU A 675 -13.77 19.30 9.75
C LEU A 675 -14.73 18.54 8.83
N ALA A 676 -14.90 17.24 9.07
CA ALA A 676 -16.02 16.52 8.48
C ALA A 676 -17.36 16.98 9.06
N GLN A 677 -18.40 17.05 8.24
CA GLN A 677 -19.73 17.49 8.69
C GLN A 677 -20.43 16.45 9.60
N GLY A 678 -20.48 16.74 10.90
CA GLY A 678 -21.76 16.79 11.66
C GLY A 678 -22.31 15.53 12.35
N ALA A 679 -21.66 14.37 12.33
CA ALA A 679 -22.19 13.19 13.03
C ALA A 679 -21.78 13.10 14.53
N PHE A 680 -20.66 13.67 14.92
CA PHE A 680 -20.15 13.67 16.30
C PHE A 680 -19.17 14.82 16.46
N THR A 681 -18.79 15.16 17.70
CA THR A 681 -17.73 16.15 17.95
C THR A 681 -16.57 15.50 18.68
N THR A 682 -15.35 15.84 18.25
CA THR A 682 -14.12 15.46 18.95
C THR A 682 -13.52 16.69 19.58
N THR A 683 -12.89 16.51 20.74
CA THR A 683 -12.16 17.57 21.41
C THR A 683 -10.90 16.96 22.00
N GLY A 684 -9.77 17.27 21.37
CA GLY A 684 -8.46 17.03 21.95
C GLY A 684 -8.24 17.91 23.18
N GLY A 685 -7.18 17.62 23.92
CA GLY A 685 -6.72 18.54 24.95
C GLY A 685 -6.77 18.01 26.37
N LEU A 686 -7.07 16.72 26.55
CA LEU A 686 -6.91 16.09 27.85
C LEU A 686 -5.42 15.86 28.07
N LEU A 687 -4.83 16.58 29.03
CA LEU A 687 -3.55 16.21 29.63
C LEU A 687 -3.70 16.32 31.14
N PHE A 688 -3.57 15.21 31.85
CA PHE A 688 -3.78 15.17 33.29
C PHE A 688 -2.90 14.11 33.95
N HIS A 689 -2.67 14.28 35.24
CA HIS A 689 -1.99 13.31 36.09
C HIS A 689 -3.02 12.55 36.94
N ASP A 690 -3.06 11.22 36.85
CA ASP A 690 -3.94 10.37 37.64
C ASP A 690 -3.20 9.11 38.14
N PRO A 691 -2.90 9.02 39.46
CA PRO A 691 -2.22 7.86 40.03
C PRO A 691 -3.14 6.65 40.23
N ASN A 692 -4.45 6.79 40.00
CA ASN A 692 -5.43 5.71 40.08
C ASN A 692 -6.45 5.79 38.93
N PRO A 693 -5.97 5.60 37.68
CA PRO A 693 -6.78 5.79 36.48
C PRO A 693 -7.95 4.80 36.41
N ALA A 694 -7.89 3.70 37.15
CA ALA A 694 -8.96 2.70 37.26
C ALA A 694 -10.27 3.22 37.86
N THR A 695 -10.22 4.32 38.63
CA THR A 695 -11.41 4.90 39.26
C THR A 695 -12.19 5.82 38.34
N GLY A 696 -11.54 6.34 37.29
CA GLY A 696 -12.14 7.28 36.34
C GLY A 696 -12.27 8.70 36.85
N ALA A 697 -11.96 8.97 38.12
CA ALA A 697 -12.14 10.28 38.72
C ALA A 697 -11.27 11.36 38.07
N GLY A 698 -10.00 11.05 37.76
CA GLY A 698 -9.12 11.97 37.04
C GLY A 698 -9.57 12.17 35.59
N VAL A 699 -10.00 11.09 34.93
CA VAL A 699 -10.52 11.13 33.55
C VAL A 699 -11.76 12.01 33.45
N GLU A 700 -12.71 11.91 34.37
CA GLU A 700 -13.93 12.71 34.39
C GLU A 700 -13.66 14.19 34.73
N ALA A 701 -12.75 14.44 35.68
CA ALA A 701 -12.40 15.79 36.14
C ALA A 701 -11.47 16.56 35.18
N ALA A 702 -10.79 15.87 34.25
CA ALA A 702 -9.85 16.49 33.33
C ALA A 702 -10.51 17.58 32.48
N ALA A 703 -9.82 18.72 32.35
CA ALA A 703 -10.26 19.83 31.53
C ALA A 703 -9.91 19.57 30.05
N LEU A 704 -10.80 20.01 29.15
CA LEU A 704 -10.59 19.97 27.71
C LEU A 704 -9.99 21.29 27.23
N ASP A 705 -8.92 21.22 26.45
CA ASP A 705 -8.29 22.36 25.77
C ASP A 705 -8.26 22.13 24.25
N PRO A 706 -9.22 22.69 23.49
CA PRO A 706 -9.27 22.47 22.04
C PRO A 706 -8.08 23.09 21.29
N GLY A 707 -7.28 23.95 21.93
CA GLY A 707 -6.08 24.55 21.32
C GLY A 707 -4.83 23.68 21.43
N ARG A 708 -4.91 22.50 22.06
CA ARG A 708 -3.79 21.58 22.26
C ARG A 708 -4.24 20.15 22.03
N VAL A 709 -3.49 19.42 21.20
CA VAL A 709 -3.77 18.01 20.95
C VAL A 709 -2.56 17.18 21.39
N TRP A 710 -2.83 16.13 22.17
CA TRP A 710 -1.88 15.09 22.60
C TRP A 710 -2.26 13.72 22.06
N LEU A 711 -3.56 13.53 21.80
CA LEU A 711 -4.12 12.31 21.26
C LEU A 711 -5.26 12.70 20.33
N ALA A 712 -5.23 12.17 19.11
CA ALA A 712 -6.27 12.30 18.11
C ALA A 712 -6.82 10.92 17.75
N ALA A 713 -7.97 10.90 17.07
CA ALA A 713 -8.66 9.68 16.71
C ALA A 713 -9.18 9.78 15.28
N ARG A 714 -9.12 8.67 14.56
CA ARG A 714 -9.75 8.46 13.26
C ARG A 714 -10.99 7.59 13.47
N ILE A 715 -12.15 8.07 13.05
CA ILE A 715 -13.43 7.49 13.44
C ILE A 715 -14.32 7.36 12.22
N ASP A 716 -14.84 6.16 12.02
CA ASP A 716 -15.76 5.87 10.95
C ASP A 716 -17.17 5.65 11.51
N PRO A 717 -18.23 5.81 10.70
CA PRO A 717 -19.46 5.08 10.92
C PRO A 717 -19.14 3.60 11.13
N ALA A 718 -19.58 3.01 12.23
CA ALA A 718 -19.36 1.59 12.43
C ALA A 718 -20.09 0.85 11.30
N PRO A 719 -19.44 -0.08 10.57
CA PRO A 719 -20.14 -0.90 9.61
C PRO A 719 -21.29 -1.58 10.33
N VAL A 720 -22.48 -1.54 9.72
CA VAL A 720 -23.52 -2.48 10.12
C VAL A 720 -22.95 -3.85 9.83
N ARG A 721 -22.58 -4.61 10.87
CA ARG A 721 -21.93 -5.92 10.76
C ARG A 721 -22.90 -6.99 10.26
N ASP A 722 -23.73 -6.68 9.26
CA ASP A 722 -24.71 -7.60 8.71
C ASP A 722 -24.06 -8.71 7.87
N TRP A 723 -24.88 -9.68 7.50
CA TRP A 723 -24.46 -10.73 6.59
C TRP A 723 -24.26 -10.16 5.18
N VAL A 724 -23.03 -10.19 4.70
CA VAL A 724 -22.58 -9.74 3.38
C VAL A 724 -22.74 -10.87 2.39
N ASP A 725 -23.28 -10.58 1.21
CA ASP A 725 -23.30 -11.50 0.07
C ASP A 725 -22.01 -11.35 -0.73
N LEU A 726 -21.16 -12.38 -0.74
CA LEU A 726 -19.89 -12.43 -1.48
C LEU A 726 -20.05 -13.05 -2.88
N GLY A 727 -21.28 -13.28 -3.35
CA GLY A 727 -21.55 -13.75 -4.70
C GLY A 727 -21.03 -15.16 -4.98
N ASN A 728 -20.59 -15.41 -6.23
CA ASN A 728 -20.03 -16.69 -6.70
C ASN A 728 -21.01 -17.88 -6.69
N ALA A 729 -22.30 -17.63 -6.93
CA ALA A 729 -23.29 -18.68 -7.10
C ALA A 729 -23.16 -19.39 -8.46
N VAL A 730 -23.37 -20.71 -8.47
CA VAL A 730 -23.40 -21.53 -9.69
C VAL A 730 -24.82 -22.04 -9.92
N ALA A 731 -25.36 -21.78 -11.11
CA ALA A 731 -26.73 -22.14 -11.45
C ALA A 731 -26.93 -23.65 -11.66
N GLY A 732 -28.11 -24.12 -11.25
CA GLY A 732 -28.66 -25.44 -11.59
C GLY A 732 -30.06 -25.33 -12.18
N ALA A 733 -30.91 -26.34 -11.99
CA ALA A 733 -32.23 -26.47 -12.61
C ALA A 733 -33.17 -25.32 -12.22
N GLY A 734 -33.05 -24.84 -10.98
CA GLY A 734 -33.84 -23.74 -10.42
C GLY A 734 -33.22 -22.35 -10.63
N GLY A 735 -32.15 -22.25 -11.42
CA GLY A 735 -31.26 -21.08 -11.45
C GLY A 735 -30.18 -21.15 -10.36
N ALA A 736 -29.56 -20.01 -10.05
CA ALA A 736 -28.56 -19.91 -8.98
C ALA A 736 -29.23 -20.02 -7.60
N PRO A 737 -28.89 -21.03 -6.78
CA PRO A 737 -29.35 -21.10 -5.40
C PRO A 737 -28.95 -19.84 -4.64
N ARG A 738 -29.81 -19.33 -3.77
CA ARG A 738 -29.56 -18.13 -2.98
C ARG A 738 -29.61 -18.43 -1.50
N LEU A 739 -28.51 -18.14 -0.83
CA LEU A 739 -28.31 -18.27 0.60
C LEU A 739 -28.42 -16.88 1.26
N ARG A 740 -29.28 -16.78 2.25
CA ARG A 740 -29.44 -15.59 3.10
C ARG A 740 -29.31 -16.00 4.55
N LEU A 741 -28.50 -15.26 5.31
CA LEU A 741 -28.39 -15.43 6.75
C LEU A 741 -28.89 -14.16 7.45
N SER A 742 -29.42 -14.36 8.65
CA SER A 742 -29.91 -13.30 9.54
C SER A 742 -29.64 -13.67 10.99
N GLY A 743 -29.59 -12.67 11.87
CA GLY A 743 -29.18 -12.83 13.27
C GLY A 743 -27.83 -12.19 13.55
N GLY A 744 -27.51 -12.03 14.84
CA GLY A 744 -26.32 -11.31 15.33
C GLY A 744 -25.03 -12.13 15.30
N GLY A 745 -23.91 -11.44 15.53
CA GLY A 745 -22.55 -11.98 15.49
C GLY A 745 -21.93 -12.25 16.86
N ARG A 746 -22.70 -12.17 17.96
CA ARG A 746 -22.19 -12.37 19.32
C ARG A 746 -22.31 -13.83 19.75
N PRO A 747 -21.41 -14.33 20.61
CA PRO A 747 -21.52 -15.66 21.21
C PRO A 747 -22.94 -16.04 21.65
N GLY A 748 -23.51 -17.06 21.01
CA GLY A 748 -24.83 -17.60 21.35
C GLY A 748 -26.03 -16.94 20.66
N ASP A 749 -25.83 -15.86 19.89
CA ASP A 749 -26.88 -15.22 19.09
C ASP A 749 -27.57 -16.24 18.17
N LEU A 750 -28.88 -16.11 17.99
CA LEU A 750 -29.61 -16.96 17.06
C LEU A 750 -29.29 -16.55 15.63
N VAL A 751 -28.84 -17.49 14.80
CA VAL A 751 -28.58 -17.32 13.37
C VAL A 751 -29.58 -18.17 12.58
N THR A 752 -30.32 -17.54 11.66
CA THR A 752 -31.23 -18.23 10.74
C THR A 752 -30.64 -18.22 9.34
N LEU A 753 -30.52 -19.41 8.75
CA LEU A 753 -30.06 -19.65 7.39
C LEU A 753 -31.25 -20.02 6.52
N GLU A 754 -31.43 -19.31 5.42
CA GLU A 754 -32.44 -19.58 4.42
C GLU A 754 -31.80 -19.79 3.05
N LEU A 755 -32.00 -20.99 2.50
CA LEU A 755 -31.63 -21.34 1.13
C LEU A 755 -32.90 -21.38 0.26
N SER A 756 -32.83 -20.75 -0.90
CA SER A 756 -33.90 -20.70 -1.91
C SER A 756 -33.35 -20.96 -3.32
N ASN A 757 -34.23 -21.19 -4.29
CA ASN A 757 -33.89 -21.48 -5.69
C ASN A 757 -32.96 -22.69 -5.90
N ALA A 758 -32.86 -23.58 -4.92
CA ALA A 758 -32.14 -24.83 -5.05
C ALA A 758 -33.03 -25.89 -5.72
N ALA A 759 -32.42 -26.96 -6.25
CA ALA A 759 -33.17 -28.09 -6.78
C ALA A 759 -34.13 -28.68 -5.72
N ALA A 760 -35.32 -29.12 -6.15
CA ALA A 760 -36.34 -29.68 -5.28
C ALA A 760 -35.91 -31.04 -4.70
N ASN A 761 -36.17 -31.27 -3.41
CA ASN A 761 -35.81 -32.50 -2.69
C ASN A 761 -34.32 -32.90 -2.76
N ALA A 762 -33.46 -31.93 -3.09
CA ALA A 762 -32.03 -32.11 -3.27
C ALA A 762 -31.30 -32.20 -1.94
N GLU A 763 -30.19 -32.95 -1.91
CA GLU A 763 -29.28 -32.94 -0.79
C GLU A 763 -28.49 -31.62 -0.75
N VAL A 764 -28.38 -31.06 0.46
CA VAL A 764 -27.66 -29.81 0.72
C VAL A 764 -26.57 -30.05 1.77
N LYS A 765 -25.37 -29.56 1.46
CA LYS A 765 -24.25 -29.46 2.40
C LYS A 765 -23.97 -27.99 2.67
N ILE A 766 -23.91 -27.61 3.94
CA ILE A 766 -23.51 -26.25 4.33
C ILE A 766 -22.02 -26.28 4.67
N VAL A 767 -21.24 -25.48 3.96
CA VAL A 767 -19.80 -25.30 4.18
C VAL A 767 -19.59 -24.04 4.99
N ILE A 768 -18.79 -24.14 6.05
CA ILE A 768 -18.47 -23.05 6.97
C ILE A 768 -16.95 -22.94 7.10
N GLY A 769 -16.44 -21.71 7.07
CA GLY A 769 -15.02 -21.37 7.24
C GLY A 769 -14.84 -20.03 7.96
N SER A 770 -13.61 -19.73 8.36
CA SER A 770 -13.22 -18.43 8.94
C SER A 770 -12.17 -17.68 8.12
N SER A 771 -11.93 -18.15 6.90
CA SER A 771 -10.95 -17.64 5.95
C SER A 771 -11.43 -17.94 4.53
N VAL A 772 -10.97 -17.14 3.57
CA VAL A 772 -11.27 -17.32 2.14
C VAL A 772 -10.27 -18.29 1.51
N ARG A 773 -10.76 -19.08 0.55
CA ARG A 773 -9.95 -19.96 -0.32
C ARG A 773 -10.26 -19.81 -1.80
N CYS A 774 -11.52 -19.52 -2.17
CA CYS A 774 -11.97 -19.48 -3.57
C CYS A 774 -11.50 -20.69 -4.41
N ALA A 775 -11.65 -21.91 -3.87
CA ALA A 775 -11.22 -23.11 -4.58
C ALA A 775 -12.17 -23.42 -5.76
N PRO A 776 -11.66 -23.74 -6.96
CA PRO A 776 -12.49 -24.21 -8.07
C PRO A 776 -13.30 -25.44 -7.66
N ALA A 777 -14.63 -25.37 -7.78
CA ALA A 777 -15.55 -26.44 -7.42
C ALA A 777 -16.89 -26.28 -8.13
N ALA A 778 -17.48 -27.39 -8.58
CA ALA A 778 -18.83 -27.44 -9.16
C ALA A 778 -19.04 -26.55 -10.41
N GLY A 779 -17.97 -26.17 -11.13
CA GLY A 779 -18.05 -25.22 -12.25
C GLY A 779 -18.02 -23.74 -11.85
N GLY A 780 -17.72 -23.44 -10.59
CA GLY A 780 -17.45 -22.09 -10.07
C GLY A 780 -16.49 -22.18 -8.88
N PHE A 781 -16.78 -21.45 -7.79
CA PHE A 781 -15.89 -21.37 -6.64
C PHE A 781 -16.57 -21.75 -5.33
N LEU A 782 -15.86 -22.54 -4.53
CA LEU A 782 -16.11 -22.68 -3.10
C LEU A 782 -15.32 -21.59 -2.37
N VAL A 783 -15.99 -20.52 -1.95
CA VAL A 783 -15.35 -19.35 -1.34
C VAL A 783 -14.75 -19.66 0.03
N PRO A 784 -15.47 -20.28 0.98
CA PRO A 784 -14.92 -20.52 2.31
C PRO A 784 -13.83 -21.60 2.29
N GLN A 785 -12.72 -21.37 2.99
CA GLN A 785 -11.83 -22.47 3.39
C GLN A 785 -12.62 -23.42 4.29
N ARG A 786 -12.73 -24.67 3.85
CA ARG A 786 -13.59 -25.67 4.48
C ARG A 786 -13.03 -26.07 5.86
N GLN A 787 -13.62 -25.52 6.93
CA GLN A 787 -13.35 -25.96 8.30
C GLN A 787 -14.41 -26.93 8.81
N ARG A 788 -15.68 -26.69 8.47
CA ARG A 788 -16.80 -27.54 8.87
C ARG A 788 -17.79 -27.73 7.74
N VAL A 789 -18.35 -28.95 7.67
CA VAL A 789 -19.50 -29.24 6.81
C VAL A 789 -20.64 -29.77 7.67
N VAL A 790 -21.78 -29.09 7.61
CA VAL A 790 -23.01 -29.56 8.26
C VAL A 790 -23.74 -30.47 7.25
N GLY A 791 -23.70 -31.78 7.51
CA GLY A 791 -24.17 -32.82 6.58
C GLY A 791 -25.67 -33.15 6.66
N HIS A 792 -26.18 -33.66 5.53
CA HIS A 792 -27.52 -34.21 5.26
C HIS A 792 -28.70 -33.32 5.65
N ARG A 793 -28.88 -32.23 4.91
CA ARG A 793 -30.17 -31.54 4.83
C ARG A 793 -30.78 -31.79 3.46
N ARG A 794 -32.10 -31.67 3.37
CA ARG A 794 -32.80 -31.72 2.09
C ARG A 794 -33.64 -30.47 1.92
N THR A 795 -33.67 -29.93 0.72
CA THR A 795 -34.66 -28.93 0.35
C THR A 795 -36.05 -29.57 0.33
N GLY A 796 -37.09 -28.75 0.55
CA GLY A 796 -38.46 -29.19 0.29
C GLY A 796 -38.75 -29.29 -1.22
N ALA A 797 -39.99 -29.65 -1.55
CA ALA A 797 -40.46 -29.74 -2.94
C ALA A 797 -40.37 -28.40 -3.70
N GLY A 798 -40.35 -27.26 -2.99
CA GLY A 798 -40.15 -25.94 -3.58
C GLY A 798 -38.70 -25.46 -3.64
N GLY A 799 -37.71 -26.33 -3.40
CA GLY A 799 -36.30 -25.93 -3.46
C GLY A 799 -35.83 -25.02 -2.32
N ARG A 800 -36.59 -24.96 -1.22
CA ARG A 800 -36.32 -24.12 -0.04
C ARG A 800 -35.84 -24.97 1.14
N LEU A 801 -34.90 -24.43 1.94
CA LEU A 801 -34.44 -25.00 3.20
C LEU A 801 -34.22 -23.86 4.21
N VAL A 802 -34.76 -24.00 5.42
CA VAL A 802 -34.53 -23.06 6.53
C VAL A 802 -33.92 -23.81 7.69
N LEU A 803 -32.83 -23.28 8.26
CA LEU A 803 -32.13 -23.83 9.41
C LEU A 803 -31.93 -22.74 10.46
N GLN A 804 -31.91 -23.14 11.72
CA GLN A 804 -31.54 -22.27 12.82
C GLN A 804 -30.34 -22.87 13.56
N GLY A 805 -29.41 -22.00 13.93
CA GLY A 805 -28.23 -22.31 14.72
C GLY A 805 -27.93 -21.18 15.68
N ARG A 806 -26.85 -21.31 16.44
CA ARG A 806 -26.32 -20.22 17.26
C ARG A 806 -24.94 -19.84 16.78
N TRP A 807 -24.60 -18.56 16.88
CA TRP A 807 -23.25 -18.08 16.65
C TRP A 807 -22.27 -18.81 17.59
N PRO A 808 -21.11 -19.29 17.09
CA PRO A 808 -20.20 -20.09 17.92
C PRO A 808 -19.64 -19.28 19.08
N ALA A 809 -19.67 -19.85 20.29
CA ALA A 809 -19.26 -19.12 21.50
C ALA A 809 -17.77 -18.75 21.56
N GLY A 810 -16.92 -19.45 20.80
CA GLY A 810 -15.48 -19.20 20.71
C GLY A 810 -15.04 -18.63 19.36
N HIS A 811 -15.96 -18.12 18.53
CA HIS A 811 -15.56 -17.45 17.29
C HIS A 811 -14.93 -16.10 17.62
N PRO A 812 -13.69 -15.81 17.18
CA PRO A 812 -13.01 -14.57 17.56
C PRO A 812 -13.69 -13.33 17.01
N ARG A 813 -13.58 -12.23 17.76
CA ARG A 813 -14.03 -10.90 17.32
C ARG A 813 -13.24 -10.45 16.10
N GLY A 814 -13.92 -9.84 15.13
CA GLY A 814 -13.28 -9.30 13.91
C GLY A 814 -12.76 -10.36 12.94
N VAL A 815 -12.93 -11.66 13.22
CA VAL A 815 -12.67 -12.75 12.27
C VAL A 815 -13.95 -13.03 11.48
N PRO A 816 -13.90 -13.16 10.15
CA PRO A 816 -15.08 -13.48 9.35
C PRO A 816 -15.58 -14.90 9.62
N LEU A 817 -16.89 -15.09 9.58
CA LEU A 817 -17.55 -16.40 9.48
C LEU A 817 -18.19 -16.50 8.10
N LEU A 818 -17.65 -17.34 7.24
CA LEU A 818 -18.10 -17.53 5.86
C LEU A 818 -18.97 -18.78 5.74
N VAL A 819 -20.06 -18.69 4.98
CA VAL A 819 -21.01 -19.79 4.77
C VAL A 819 -21.42 -19.88 3.30
N GLN A 820 -21.40 -21.09 2.74
CA GLN A 820 -21.90 -21.37 1.39
C GLN A 820 -22.63 -22.72 1.38
N ALA A 821 -23.68 -22.84 0.56
CA ALA A 821 -24.43 -24.08 0.39
C ALA A 821 -24.07 -24.77 -0.94
N VAL A 822 -23.82 -26.07 -0.87
CA VAL A 822 -23.58 -26.93 -2.02
C VAL A 822 -24.77 -27.87 -2.17
N VAL A 823 -25.39 -27.88 -3.36
CA VAL A 823 -26.66 -28.53 -3.64
C VAL A 823 -26.47 -29.58 -4.73
N ALA A 824 -26.88 -30.82 -4.48
CA ALA A 824 -26.88 -31.86 -5.51
C ALA A 824 -27.91 -31.53 -6.60
N ASP A 825 -27.46 -31.30 -7.83
CA ASP A 825 -28.31 -30.91 -8.96
C ASP A 825 -27.76 -31.46 -10.28
N PRO A 826 -28.33 -32.55 -10.83
CA PRO A 826 -27.86 -33.20 -12.05
C PRO A 826 -27.84 -32.31 -13.30
N THR A 827 -28.50 -31.15 -13.27
CA THR A 827 -28.55 -30.22 -14.42
C THR A 827 -27.45 -29.15 -14.37
N ALA A 828 -26.81 -28.97 -13.22
CA ALA A 828 -25.67 -28.08 -13.08
C ALA A 828 -24.42 -28.67 -13.76
N PRO A 829 -23.42 -27.87 -14.16
CA PRO A 829 -22.29 -28.31 -15.00
C PRO A 829 -21.54 -29.54 -14.49
N GLN A 830 -21.46 -29.73 -13.16
CA GLN A 830 -20.80 -30.86 -12.52
C GLN A 830 -21.75 -31.70 -11.66
N GLY A 831 -23.06 -31.66 -11.95
CA GLY A 831 -24.07 -32.35 -11.14
C GLY A 831 -24.30 -31.72 -9.76
N VAL A 832 -23.79 -30.52 -9.54
CA VAL A 832 -23.84 -29.77 -8.29
C VAL A 832 -24.00 -28.29 -8.58
N ALA A 833 -24.96 -27.64 -7.93
CA ALA A 833 -25.09 -26.18 -7.89
C ALA A 833 -24.50 -25.64 -6.58
N ALA A 834 -24.03 -24.40 -6.58
CA ALA A 834 -23.52 -23.72 -5.39
C ALA A 834 -24.32 -22.43 -5.16
N SER A 835 -24.68 -22.15 -3.92
CA SER A 835 -25.24 -20.84 -3.59
C SER A 835 -24.18 -19.76 -3.68
N ASN A 836 -24.62 -18.50 -3.59
CA ASN A 836 -23.71 -17.44 -3.19
C ASN A 836 -23.07 -17.75 -1.84
N ALA A 837 -21.84 -17.28 -1.64
CA ALA A 837 -21.21 -17.26 -0.34
C ALA A 837 -21.69 -16.05 0.45
N VAL A 838 -21.85 -16.18 1.76
CA VAL A 838 -22.15 -15.07 2.65
C VAL A 838 -21.13 -15.01 3.79
N ALA A 839 -20.88 -13.82 4.33
CA ALA A 839 -19.96 -13.64 5.44
C ALA A 839 -20.48 -12.62 6.46
N ARG A 840 -20.04 -12.76 7.72
CA ARG A 840 -20.24 -11.75 8.79
C ARG A 840 -19.02 -11.76 9.70
N LEU A 841 -18.60 -10.60 10.19
CA LEU A 841 -17.53 -10.49 11.19
C LEU A 841 -18.06 -10.81 12.60
N GLY A 842 -17.25 -11.48 13.43
CA GLY A 842 -17.56 -11.67 14.85
C GLY A 842 -17.59 -10.35 15.63
N GLU A 843 -18.53 -10.23 16.58
CA GLU A 843 -18.73 -9.05 17.44
C GLU A 843 -18.04 -9.13 18.79
#